data_AF-A0A3N5ULE2-F1
#
_entry.id   AF-A0A3N5ULE2-F1
#
_cell.length_a   1.000
_cell.length_b   1.000
_cell.length_c   1.000
_cell.angle_alpha   90.00
_cell.angle_beta   90.00
_cell.angle_gamma   90.00
#
_symmetry.space_group_name_H-M   'P 1'
#
loop_
_entity.id
_entity.type
_entity.pdbx_description
1 polymer ?
#
loop_
_entity_poly.entity_id
_entity_poly.type
_entity_poly.pdbx_seq_one_letter_code
_entity_poly.pdbx_strand_id
1 'polypeptide(L)'
;PLESLAVRLTPENEPVSAIATLMDDLARDLRSLQIFAKRKLGAKDGSHLLLVVDQFEELFALCRSEEERAAFIGNLLTAAAEADGLVIIVIALRADFYAHCANYIQLREALAQNQEYIGAMSDEELRRAIEEPARRGRWEFEPGLVDLLLHDVGHEPGALPLLSHALMETWHMRRGRMMTLSGYTASGSVRGAIAETAEVVFLDLFSHEQREIARRIFLRLTELGDETSTGDTRRRATFNELILKPEDADTTQYVLKVLADARLITTSEDSVEVAHEALIREWPTLRGWLEDNREGLRLHRQLTEAAQEWNVLNCEPDMLYRGARLTQTQEWAVMHQDEMNALEHEFLDASVSWAQREAAEREAQQQRELEAAQKLVESEKQRAEEQSQAAQQLNKRARYLTGAFIITLIMAFTALFFGSQARRTAVTAEKDRRIATSRELAAAALNNLNVDPERSILLALQSASTTRSVDGTVLPESLEALHRSIVASPVRMSLTRHGTRVLSTDFRPDGKQFATIGDDGTVIVWDSMNGEELLRLPGTTEPGDLVTAQRIAYSPDGKLLAACDSAQIKLYNPDTGNLVLTLDGHQADVSAVDFSADGARIASADILGSAFIWDTDSGKSLLELAGHTDAIERLTFSPDGKWLVTASSDATMKIWDAVTGDLLHDYSDFTGLIDSVAFSPDGTRFAFTSEDGLRVWELNFSTSDGVTTITNQEVFGLPEGASVTFSPDGTQLAAISGSSTAGNTIKLWDATTGRELLTLAGHTGWVMGIAFSPDGKRLISTSLDGTARVWSLTPGNETVTVASPAAVYGVRVAYNPNGQEFATNGGDGTATLWNAETGEPRLSLTEHDLEVLSVAFSPDGTRFATGSIDSTTIVWDTASGQKLLTLSGHEAGVRDIAFSPDGKLIATGGFDGIAKVWDTETGKLIHEITEHQGLVLGVAFSPDGTHLATASTDATAKIWNVKTGKLVFTLTAHNDGLPDIAYSPDGALLATGSGDGTAIIWDALTGSKLLTLIGHSSQIQSVAFSPDGRLLATGSEDNTAKVWDVKTGQEILTLPGSLGAVRGVAFSPTDGGGHLVVSSGDGIARVFLLRIEELLNLAQSRVTRSLTTAECQKYLHVEQCPSQP
;
A
#
# COMPACT_ATOMS: atom_id res chain seq x y z
N PRO A 1 -3.63 38.27 -12.48
CA PRO A 1 -4.91 37.52 -12.31
C PRO A 1 -6.10 38.41 -11.95
N LEU A 2 -5.89 39.39 -11.06
CA LEU A 2 -6.94 40.34 -10.66
C LEU A 2 -7.45 41.19 -11.84
N GLU A 3 -6.55 41.59 -12.76
CA GLU A 3 -6.91 42.30 -13.98
C GLU A 3 -7.83 41.45 -14.88
N SER A 4 -7.47 40.19 -15.14
CA SER A 4 -8.29 39.27 -15.95
C SER A 4 -9.70 39.09 -15.37
N LEU A 5 -9.78 38.96 -14.03
CA LEU A 5 -11.06 38.87 -13.32
C LEU A 5 -11.87 40.17 -13.46
N ALA A 6 -11.25 41.33 -13.24
CA ALA A 6 -11.92 42.63 -13.36
C ALA A 6 -12.43 42.88 -14.79
N VAL A 7 -11.64 42.53 -15.81
CA VAL A 7 -12.02 42.62 -17.22
C VAL A 7 -13.21 41.73 -17.54
N ARG A 8 -13.22 40.48 -17.07
CA ARG A 8 -14.32 39.52 -17.34
C ARG A 8 -15.61 39.86 -16.60
N LEU A 9 -15.50 40.46 -15.42
CA LEU A 9 -16.66 40.89 -14.63
C LEU A 9 -17.27 42.20 -15.15
N THR A 10 -16.50 43.02 -15.85
CA THR A 10 -16.95 44.32 -16.36
C THR A 10 -17.51 44.18 -17.78
N PRO A 11 -18.76 44.60 -18.06
CA PRO A 11 -19.33 44.54 -19.42
C PRO A 11 -18.54 45.40 -20.41
N GLU A 12 -18.49 45.00 -21.69
CA GLU A 12 -17.73 45.69 -22.77
C GLU A 12 -18.08 47.19 -22.97
N ASN A 13 -19.21 47.64 -22.44
CA ASN A 13 -19.71 49.02 -22.58
C ASN A 13 -19.31 49.97 -21.42
N GLU A 14 -18.60 49.49 -20.40
CA GLU A 14 -18.16 50.34 -19.28
C GLU A 14 -16.77 50.96 -19.54
N PRO A 15 -16.50 52.18 -19.01
CA PRO A 15 -15.22 52.85 -19.23
C PRO A 15 -14.06 52.10 -18.58
N VAL A 16 -12.87 52.17 -19.17
CA VAL A 16 -11.63 51.53 -18.67
C VAL A 16 -11.31 51.90 -17.22
N SER A 17 -11.73 53.09 -16.76
CA SER A 17 -11.62 53.50 -15.37
C SER A 17 -12.38 52.61 -14.38
N ALA A 18 -13.48 51.98 -14.81
CA ALA A 18 -14.26 51.05 -13.99
C ALA A 18 -13.50 49.74 -13.74
N ILE A 19 -12.79 49.24 -14.76
CA ILE A 19 -11.92 48.05 -14.65
C ILE A 19 -10.80 48.32 -13.66
N ALA A 20 -10.12 49.46 -13.78
CA ALA A 20 -9.05 49.86 -12.87
C ALA A 20 -9.55 50.01 -11.41
N THR A 21 -10.76 50.56 -11.23
CA THR A 21 -11.37 50.71 -9.89
C THR A 21 -11.71 49.34 -9.28
N LEU A 22 -12.33 48.44 -10.06
CA LEU A 22 -12.66 47.10 -9.58
C LEU A 22 -11.41 46.28 -9.28
N MET A 23 -10.36 46.41 -10.10
CA MET A 23 -9.08 45.75 -9.86
C MET A 23 -8.43 46.24 -8.55
N ASP A 24 -8.42 47.55 -8.30
CA ASP A 24 -7.95 48.13 -7.05
C ASP A 24 -8.77 47.67 -5.84
N ASP A 25 -10.10 47.58 -6.00
CA ASP A 25 -11.00 47.10 -4.95
C ASP A 25 -10.75 45.61 -4.63
N LEU A 26 -10.58 44.76 -5.65
CA LEU A 26 -10.25 43.34 -5.50
C LEU A 26 -8.88 43.14 -4.84
N ALA A 27 -7.89 44.00 -5.12
CA ALA A 27 -6.58 43.94 -4.49
C ALA A 27 -6.61 44.35 -3.01
N ARG A 28 -7.57 45.18 -2.58
CA ARG A 28 -7.60 45.78 -1.23
C ARG A 28 -8.57 45.13 -0.25
N ASP A 29 -9.71 44.62 -0.71
CA ASP A 29 -10.71 43.95 0.14
C ASP A 29 -11.13 42.61 -0.48
N LEU A 30 -10.99 41.54 0.30
CA LEU A 30 -11.34 40.17 -0.12
C LEU A 30 -12.85 39.97 -0.33
N ARG A 31 -13.68 40.89 0.15
CA ARG A 31 -15.14 40.87 -0.08
C ARG A 31 -15.55 41.60 -1.35
N SER A 32 -14.60 42.20 -2.09
CA SER A 32 -14.92 43.01 -3.27
C SER A 32 -15.63 42.21 -4.35
N LEU A 33 -15.22 40.96 -4.60
CA LEU A 33 -15.91 40.06 -5.54
C LEU A 33 -17.36 39.78 -5.12
N GLN A 34 -17.58 39.51 -3.84
CA GLN A 34 -18.90 39.27 -3.26
C GLN A 34 -19.79 40.51 -3.35
N ILE A 35 -19.28 41.69 -2.97
CA ILE A 35 -20.00 42.96 -3.04
C ILE A 35 -20.37 43.28 -4.49
N PHE A 36 -19.47 43.01 -5.43
CA PHE A 36 -19.73 43.15 -6.86
C PHE A 36 -20.88 42.24 -7.33
N ALA A 37 -20.82 40.95 -6.98
CA ALA A 37 -21.86 39.98 -7.32
C ALA A 37 -23.23 40.40 -6.78
N LYS A 38 -23.32 40.82 -5.50
CA LYS A 38 -24.57 41.31 -4.88
C LYS A 38 -25.12 42.55 -5.59
N ARG A 39 -24.25 43.50 -5.98
CA ARG A 39 -24.66 44.71 -6.69
C ARG A 39 -25.16 44.42 -8.11
N LYS A 40 -24.52 43.49 -8.84
CA LYS A 40 -24.87 43.16 -10.23
C LYS A 40 -26.10 42.25 -10.32
N LEU A 41 -26.25 41.28 -9.42
CA LEU A 41 -27.39 40.36 -9.42
C LEU A 41 -28.68 41.02 -8.91
N GLY A 42 -28.57 41.96 -7.95
CA GLY A 42 -29.73 42.64 -7.36
C GLY A 42 -30.73 41.68 -6.71
N ALA A 43 -31.83 42.18 -6.15
CA ALA A 43 -32.88 41.38 -5.51
C ALA A 43 -33.73 40.53 -6.51
N LYS A 44 -33.09 39.88 -7.47
CA LYS A 44 -33.71 38.86 -8.33
C LYS A 44 -33.56 37.51 -7.65
N ASP A 45 -34.64 37.02 -7.06
CA ASP A 45 -34.68 35.68 -6.44
C ASP A 45 -34.16 34.61 -7.41
N GLY A 46 -33.15 33.85 -6.95
CA GLY A 46 -32.67 32.62 -7.60
C GLY A 46 -31.59 32.78 -8.68
N SER A 47 -30.95 33.95 -8.85
CA SER A 47 -29.86 34.11 -9.83
C SER A 47 -28.48 33.96 -9.18
N HIS A 48 -27.63 33.08 -9.74
CA HIS A 48 -26.26 32.82 -9.26
C HIS A 48 -25.20 33.32 -10.26
N LEU A 49 -24.06 33.75 -9.75
CA LEU A 49 -22.86 34.02 -10.55
C LEU A 49 -21.98 32.77 -10.59
N LEU A 50 -21.87 32.13 -11.74
CA LEU A 50 -20.91 31.05 -11.97
C LEU A 50 -19.59 31.64 -12.48
N LEU A 51 -18.52 31.43 -11.73
CA LEU A 51 -17.15 31.78 -12.12
C LEU A 51 -16.36 30.51 -12.37
N VAL A 52 -15.97 30.30 -13.63
CA VAL A 52 -15.09 29.19 -14.02
C VAL A 52 -13.68 29.72 -14.20
N VAL A 53 -12.74 29.21 -13.41
CA VAL A 53 -11.32 29.49 -13.53
C VAL A 53 -10.66 28.25 -14.13
N ASP A 54 -10.51 28.28 -15.45
CA ASP A 54 -9.73 27.28 -16.17
C ASP A 54 -8.23 27.53 -15.98
N GLN A 55 -7.41 26.47 -16.03
CA GLN A 55 -5.96 26.53 -15.85
C GLN A 55 -5.53 27.28 -14.58
N PHE A 56 -6.11 26.93 -13.42
CA PHE A 56 -5.83 27.58 -12.14
C PHE A 56 -4.33 27.56 -11.78
N GLU A 57 -3.58 26.57 -12.28
CA GLU A 57 -2.13 26.47 -12.13
C GLU A 57 -1.35 27.70 -12.65
N GLU A 58 -1.89 28.47 -13.61
CA GLU A 58 -1.24 29.68 -14.14
C GLU A 58 -1.06 30.75 -13.07
N LEU A 59 -1.85 30.71 -11.99
CA LEU A 59 -1.61 31.56 -10.82
C LEU A 59 -0.22 31.32 -10.25
N PHE A 60 0.27 30.09 -10.25
CA PHE A 60 1.58 29.75 -9.70
C PHE A 60 2.69 29.90 -10.73
N ALA A 61 2.40 29.68 -12.02
CA ALA A 61 3.39 29.69 -13.10
C ALA A 61 3.59 31.04 -13.83
N LEU A 62 2.59 31.94 -13.79
CA LEU A 62 2.65 33.23 -14.51
C LEU A 62 2.59 34.46 -13.59
N CYS A 63 1.90 34.36 -12.44
CA CYS A 63 1.79 35.48 -11.51
C CYS A 63 2.98 35.51 -10.55
N ARG A 64 3.84 36.54 -10.68
CA ARG A 64 5.06 36.71 -9.88
C ARG A 64 4.84 37.36 -8.51
N SER A 65 3.67 37.97 -8.27
CA SER A 65 3.35 38.68 -7.03
C SER A 65 2.57 37.79 -6.07
N GLU A 66 3.15 37.46 -4.93
CA GLU A 66 2.48 36.68 -3.89
C GLU A 66 1.26 37.42 -3.31
N GLU A 67 1.36 38.74 -3.13
CA GLU A 67 0.27 39.58 -2.66
C GLU A 67 -0.92 39.54 -3.64
N GLU A 68 -0.65 39.57 -4.95
CA GLU A 68 -1.70 39.49 -5.97
C GLU A 68 -2.35 38.09 -6.00
N ARG A 69 -1.56 37.02 -5.87
CA ARG A 69 -2.09 35.65 -5.78
C ARG A 69 -2.96 35.46 -4.54
N ALA A 70 -2.50 35.93 -3.38
CA ALA A 70 -3.24 35.84 -2.13
C ALA A 70 -4.56 36.63 -2.19
N ALA A 71 -4.55 37.83 -2.77
CA ALA A 71 -5.75 38.64 -2.97
C ALA A 71 -6.74 37.97 -3.92
N PHE A 72 -6.28 37.37 -5.02
CA PHE A 72 -7.13 36.65 -5.96
C PHE A 72 -7.79 35.43 -5.30
N ILE A 73 -7.00 34.56 -4.67
CA ILE A 73 -7.49 33.35 -3.97
C ILE A 73 -8.44 33.73 -2.84
N GLY A 74 -8.09 34.74 -2.04
CA GLY A 74 -8.91 35.21 -0.93
C GLY A 74 -10.27 35.76 -1.38
N ASN A 75 -10.34 36.46 -2.52
CA ASN A 75 -11.62 36.92 -3.08
C ASN A 75 -12.51 35.75 -3.51
N LEU A 76 -11.95 34.71 -4.12
CA LEU A 76 -12.70 33.51 -4.52
C LEU A 76 -13.28 32.80 -3.29
N LEU A 77 -12.43 32.48 -2.32
CA LEU A 77 -12.84 31.74 -1.12
C LEU A 77 -13.86 32.52 -0.29
N THR A 78 -13.66 33.84 -0.14
CA THR A 78 -14.61 34.70 0.59
C THR A 78 -15.97 34.75 -0.09
N ALA A 79 -16.01 34.78 -1.43
CA ALA A 79 -17.25 34.75 -2.18
C ALA A 79 -17.95 33.38 -2.13
N ALA A 80 -17.19 32.28 -2.11
CA ALA A 80 -17.72 30.91 -2.06
C ALA A 80 -18.21 30.49 -0.66
N ALA A 81 -17.62 31.03 0.42
CA ALA A 81 -17.96 30.67 1.79
C ALA A 81 -19.29 31.26 2.30
N GLU A 82 -19.98 32.07 1.49
CA GLU A 82 -21.22 32.72 1.90
C GLU A 82 -22.44 31.79 1.82
N ALA A 83 -23.24 31.76 2.89
CA ALA A 83 -24.39 30.87 3.06
C ALA A 83 -25.50 31.04 2.00
N ASP A 84 -25.58 32.20 1.35
CA ASP A 84 -26.60 32.51 0.34
C ASP A 84 -26.30 31.84 -1.02
N GLY A 85 -25.12 31.23 -1.22
CA GLY A 85 -24.77 30.50 -2.44
C GLY A 85 -24.74 31.36 -3.72
N LEU A 86 -24.68 32.68 -3.59
CA LEU A 86 -24.78 33.65 -4.69
C LEU A 86 -23.68 33.49 -5.74
N VAL A 87 -22.50 33.03 -5.34
CA VAL A 87 -21.34 32.84 -6.22
C VAL A 87 -20.93 31.37 -6.17
N ILE A 88 -20.91 30.72 -7.34
CA ILE A 88 -20.43 29.36 -7.52
C ILE A 88 -19.08 29.45 -8.23
N ILE A 89 -18.06 28.81 -7.67
CA ILE A 89 -16.71 28.85 -8.21
C ILE A 89 -16.31 27.44 -8.61
N VAL A 90 -15.91 27.29 -9.87
CA VAL A 90 -15.36 26.04 -10.40
C VAL A 90 -13.94 26.34 -10.83
N ILE A 91 -12.98 25.58 -10.30
CA ILE A 91 -11.57 25.68 -10.68
C ILE A 91 -11.14 24.39 -11.35
N ALA A 92 -10.43 24.50 -12.47
CA ALA A 92 -9.73 23.37 -13.08
C ALA A 92 -8.24 23.49 -12.72
N LEU A 93 -7.69 22.43 -12.12
CA LEU A 93 -6.32 22.40 -11.63
C LEU A 93 -5.66 21.08 -12.04
N ARG A 94 -4.45 21.15 -12.59
CA ARG A 94 -3.65 19.95 -12.85
C ARG A 94 -3.12 19.34 -11.55
N ALA A 95 -3.10 18.01 -11.48
CA ALA A 95 -2.71 17.27 -10.27
C ALA A 95 -1.28 17.56 -9.78
N ASP A 96 -0.35 17.86 -10.69
CA ASP A 96 1.04 18.23 -10.38
C ASP A 96 1.18 19.59 -9.68
N PHE A 97 0.16 20.44 -9.75
CA PHE A 97 0.14 21.73 -9.05
C PHE A 97 -0.53 21.70 -7.68
N TYR A 98 -1.06 20.54 -7.24
CA TYR A 98 -1.76 20.41 -5.96
C TYR A 98 -0.90 20.80 -4.75
N ALA A 99 0.40 20.49 -4.79
CA ALA A 99 1.35 20.86 -3.73
C ALA A 99 1.47 22.38 -3.54
N HIS A 100 1.31 23.17 -4.60
CA HIS A 100 1.39 24.63 -4.54
C HIS A 100 0.19 25.24 -3.81
N CYS A 101 -0.96 24.57 -3.85
CA CYS A 101 -2.16 24.96 -3.11
C CYS A 101 -2.02 24.72 -1.59
N ALA A 102 -1.10 23.85 -1.16
CA ALA A 102 -0.89 23.56 0.27
C ALA A 102 -0.40 24.78 1.07
N ASN A 103 0.24 25.75 0.40
CA ASN A 103 0.69 27.01 1.00
C ASN A 103 -0.47 27.94 1.40
N TYR A 104 -1.71 27.64 0.99
CA TYR A 104 -2.90 28.44 1.27
C TYR A 104 -3.91 27.61 2.08
N ILE A 105 -3.90 27.75 3.41
CA ILE A 105 -4.68 26.91 4.36
C ILE A 105 -6.16 26.82 3.98
N GLN A 106 -6.81 27.95 3.71
CA GLN A 106 -8.24 28.03 3.39
C GLN A 106 -8.56 27.42 2.02
N LEU A 107 -7.63 27.53 1.06
CA LEU A 107 -7.79 26.91 -0.26
C LEU A 107 -7.65 25.38 -0.16
N ARG A 108 -6.69 24.91 0.65
CA ARG A 108 -6.49 23.49 0.93
C ARG A 108 -7.74 22.86 1.56
N GLU A 109 -8.35 23.53 2.53
CA GLU A 109 -9.59 23.06 3.17
C GLU A 109 -10.76 23.01 2.17
N ALA A 110 -10.93 24.05 1.35
CA ALA A 110 -11.98 24.09 0.34
C ALA A 110 -11.82 23.00 -0.73
N LEU A 111 -10.57 22.76 -1.18
CA LEU A 111 -10.23 21.70 -2.12
C LEU A 111 -10.49 20.30 -1.53
N ALA A 112 -10.07 20.05 -0.28
CA ALA A 112 -10.26 18.75 0.37
C ALA A 112 -11.75 18.35 0.49
N GLN A 113 -12.65 19.34 0.62
CA GLN A 113 -14.08 19.10 0.80
C GLN A 113 -14.87 18.99 -0.51
N ASN A 114 -14.41 19.63 -1.61
CA ASN A 114 -15.20 19.83 -2.83
C ASN A 114 -14.50 19.40 -4.12
N GLN A 115 -13.51 18.50 -4.03
CA GLN A 115 -12.75 18.03 -5.20
C GLN A 115 -13.43 16.85 -5.89
N GLU A 116 -13.50 16.91 -7.21
CA GLU A 116 -13.85 15.80 -8.08
C GLU A 116 -12.62 15.40 -8.91
N TYR A 117 -12.27 14.12 -8.91
CA TYR A 117 -11.13 13.61 -9.67
C TYR A 117 -11.57 13.23 -11.08
N ILE A 118 -11.10 13.99 -12.08
CA ILE A 118 -11.38 13.70 -13.49
C ILE A 118 -10.30 12.72 -13.99
N GLY A 119 -10.70 11.46 -14.15
CA GLY A 119 -9.85 10.40 -14.71
C GLY A 119 -9.62 10.56 -16.22
N ALA A 120 -8.84 9.63 -16.81
CA ALA A 120 -8.68 9.56 -18.25
C ALA A 120 -10.02 9.24 -18.92
N MET A 121 -10.32 9.90 -20.05
CA MET A 121 -11.54 9.62 -20.82
C MET A 121 -11.52 8.18 -21.34
N SER A 122 -12.64 7.48 -21.20
CA SER A 122 -12.88 6.19 -21.84
C SER A 122 -12.98 6.33 -23.37
N ASP A 123 -12.80 5.23 -24.10
CA ASP A 123 -12.96 5.19 -25.57
C ASP A 123 -14.33 5.76 -26.02
N GLU A 124 -15.38 5.54 -25.23
CA GLU A 124 -16.74 6.04 -25.51
C GLU A 124 -16.88 7.55 -25.23
N GLU A 125 -16.19 8.08 -24.22
CA GLU A 125 -16.12 9.53 -23.97
C GLU A 125 -15.30 10.23 -25.03
N LEU A 126 -14.19 9.63 -25.47
CA LEU A 126 -13.36 10.13 -26.57
C LEU A 126 -14.13 10.14 -27.88
N ARG A 127 -14.85 9.05 -28.19
CA ARG A 127 -15.74 9.00 -29.35
C ARG A 127 -16.74 10.15 -29.33
N ARG A 128 -17.42 10.36 -28.19
CA ARG A 128 -18.37 11.47 -28.03
C ARG A 128 -17.68 12.83 -28.21
N ALA A 129 -16.47 13.01 -27.67
CA ALA A 129 -15.70 14.25 -27.82
C ALA A 129 -15.32 14.55 -29.28
N ILE A 130 -15.15 13.53 -30.12
CA ILE A 130 -14.86 13.66 -31.56
C ILE A 130 -16.15 13.89 -32.37
N GLU A 131 -17.17 13.05 -32.14
CA GLU A 131 -18.36 12.97 -33.00
C GLU A 131 -19.40 14.06 -32.70
N GLU A 132 -19.64 14.42 -31.43
CA GLU A 132 -20.67 15.40 -31.07
C GLU A 132 -20.42 16.81 -31.63
N PRO A 133 -19.19 17.37 -31.56
CA PRO A 133 -18.90 18.66 -32.17
C PRO A 133 -19.09 18.64 -33.69
N ALA A 134 -18.68 17.56 -34.36
CA ALA A 134 -18.87 17.37 -35.79
C ALA A 134 -20.36 17.29 -36.15
N ARG A 135 -21.15 16.52 -35.38
CA ARG A 135 -22.61 16.40 -35.54
C ARG A 135 -23.30 17.75 -35.41
N ARG A 136 -22.94 18.56 -34.40
CA ARG A 136 -23.47 19.93 -34.20
C ARG A 136 -23.06 20.86 -35.34
N GLY A 137 -21.84 20.72 -35.85
CA GLY A 137 -21.31 21.48 -36.99
C GLY A 137 -21.79 21.01 -38.38
N ARG A 138 -22.54 19.90 -38.46
CA ARG A 138 -22.91 19.19 -39.71
C ARG A 138 -21.69 18.74 -40.53
N TRP A 139 -20.71 18.16 -39.86
CA TRP A 139 -19.54 17.48 -40.44
C TRP A 139 -19.69 15.98 -40.26
N GLU A 140 -19.19 15.21 -41.22
CA GLU A 140 -19.33 13.75 -41.25
C GLU A 140 -17.95 13.10 -41.22
N PHE A 141 -17.85 11.94 -40.57
CA PHE A 141 -16.69 11.07 -40.63
C PHE A 141 -16.97 9.92 -41.61
N GLU A 142 -15.99 9.56 -42.42
CA GLU A 142 -16.05 8.32 -43.19
C GLU A 142 -16.13 7.10 -42.24
N PRO A 143 -16.97 6.08 -42.52
CA PRO A 143 -17.12 4.92 -41.63
C PRO A 143 -15.77 4.26 -41.32
N GLY A 144 -15.53 3.97 -40.03
CA GLY A 144 -14.28 3.37 -39.55
C GLY A 144 -13.13 4.35 -39.27
N LEU A 145 -13.26 5.63 -39.61
CA LEU A 145 -12.22 6.63 -39.33
C LEU A 145 -12.08 6.91 -37.83
N VAL A 146 -13.19 7.05 -37.10
CA VAL A 146 -13.14 7.29 -35.65
C VAL A 146 -12.63 6.07 -34.90
N ASP A 147 -13.01 4.86 -35.34
CA ASP A 147 -12.49 3.60 -34.77
C ASP A 147 -10.98 3.49 -34.96
N LEU A 148 -10.48 3.86 -36.14
CA LEU A 148 -9.04 3.88 -36.44
C LEU A 148 -8.31 4.96 -35.61
N LEU A 149 -8.89 6.16 -35.47
CA LEU A 149 -8.33 7.23 -34.63
C LEU A 149 -8.19 6.80 -33.17
N LEU A 150 -9.21 6.15 -32.59
CA LEU A 150 -9.18 5.69 -31.20
C LEU A 150 -8.20 4.52 -31.02
N HIS A 151 -8.17 3.59 -31.98
CA HIS A 151 -7.22 2.48 -31.99
C HIS A 151 -5.76 2.98 -32.07
N ASP A 152 -5.47 3.97 -32.91
CA ASP A 152 -4.11 4.49 -33.11
C ASP A 152 -3.62 5.34 -31.92
N VAL A 153 -4.55 5.93 -31.15
CA VAL A 153 -4.25 6.68 -29.92
C VAL A 153 -3.91 5.72 -28.77
N GLY A 154 -4.71 4.68 -28.55
CA GLY A 154 -4.53 3.73 -27.44
C GLY A 154 -4.72 4.36 -26.05
N HIS A 155 -4.36 3.62 -24.99
CA HIS A 155 -4.52 4.06 -23.58
C HIS A 155 -3.27 4.79 -23.03
N GLU A 156 -2.50 5.47 -23.89
CA GLU A 156 -1.22 6.07 -23.50
C GLU A 156 -1.39 7.46 -22.84
N PRO A 157 -0.66 7.78 -21.75
CA PRO A 157 -0.68 9.12 -21.15
C PRO A 157 -0.25 10.21 -22.15
N GLY A 158 -1.05 11.27 -22.30
CA GLY A 158 -0.77 12.36 -23.25
C GLY A 158 -1.30 12.13 -24.68
N ALA A 159 -2.21 11.17 -24.85
CA ALA A 159 -2.93 10.86 -26.08
C ALA A 159 -3.76 12.03 -26.68
N LEU A 160 -4.36 12.87 -25.84
CA LEU A 160 -5.36 13.87 -26.27
C LEU A 160 -4.79 14.98 -27.17
N PRO A 161 -3.62 15.57 -26.87
CA PRO A 161 -2.97 16.51 -27.79
C PRO A 161 -2.66 15.91 -29.17
N LEU A 162 -2.24 14.63 -29.24
CA LEU A 162 -1.95 13.95 -30.50
C LEU A 162 -3.22 13.73 -31.31
N LEU A 163 -4.28 13.27 -30.63
CA LEU A 163 -5.59 13.10 -31.23
C LEU A 163 -6.12 14.43 -31.76
N SER A 164 -6.00 15.52 -30.99
CA SER A 164 -6.36 16.87 -31.42
C SER A 164 -5.57 17.30 -32.66
N HIS A 165 -4.27 17.05 -32.70
CA HIS A 165 -3.42 17.37 -33.85
C HIS A 165 -3.79 16.54 -35.08
N ALA A 166 -3.94 15.22 -34.92
CA ALA A 166 -4.34 14.31 -35.99
C ALA A 166 -5.72 14.67 -36.57
N LEU A 167 -6.68 15.05 -35.72
CA LEU A 167 -7.99 15.53 -36.14
C LEU A 167 -7.87 16.84 -36.94
N MET A 168 -7.00 17.76 -36.53
CA MET A 168 -6.77 19.03 -37.25
C MET A 168 -6.14 18.80 -38.63
N GLU A 169 -5.13 17.94 -38.72
CA GLU A 169 -4.48 17.63 -40.01
C GLU A 169 -5.43 16.87 -40.96
N THR A 170 -6.16 15.90 -40.43
CA THR A 170 -7.23 15.20 -41.18
C THR A 170 -8.29 16.18 -41.66
N TRP A 171 -8.60 17.19 -40.84
CA TRP A 171 -9.52 18.25 -41.18
C TRP A 171 -9.00 19.14 -42.31
N HIS A 172 -7.71 19.51 -42.31
CA HIS A 172 -7.10 20.26 -43.40
C HIS A 172 -7.15 19.48 -44.73
N MET A 173 -7.04 18.15 -44.67
CA MET A 173 -7.08 17.25 -45.83
C MET A 173 -8.49 16.74 -46.20
N ARG A 174 -9.55 17.30 -45.57
CA ARG A 174 -10.93 16.85 -45.78
C ARG A 174 -11.45 17.08 -47.20
N ARG A 175 -12.48 16.33 -47.60
CA ARG A 175 -13.22 16.54 -48.85
C ARG A 175 -14.62 17.07 -48.57
N GLY A 176 -14.82 18.36 -48.80
CA GLY A 176 -16.11 19.02 -48.55
C GLY A 176 -16.46 19.03 -47.06
N ARG A 177 -17.52 18.30 -46.68
CA ARG A 177 -17.98 18.14 -45.29
C ARG A 177 -17.54 16.84 -44.62
N MET A 178 -16.83 15.98 -45.35
CA MET A 178 -16.45 14.66 -44.88
C MET A 178 -14.96 14.62 -44.56
N MET A 179 -14.63 14.22 -43.32
CA MET A 179 -13.28 13.79 -42.95
C MET A 179 -13.08 12.38 -43.46
N THR A 180 -12.06 12.18 -44.29
CA THR A 180 -11.87 10.93 -45.04
C THR A 180 -10.73 10.11 -44.47
N LEU A 181 -10.86 8.78 -44.55
CA LEU A 181 -9.81 7.83 -44.20
C LEU A 181 -8.55 8.11 -45.04
N SER A 182 -8.74 8.46 -46.32
CA SER A 182 -7.64 8.82 -47.21
C SER A 182 -6.87 10.07 -46.77
N GLY A 183 -7.57 11.05 -46.18
CA GLY A 183 -6.98 12.27 -45.62
C GLY A 183 -6.19 11.97 -44.35
N TYR A 184 -6.71 11.07 -43.50
CA TYR A 184 -6.04 10.62 -42.28
C TYR A 184 -4.79 9.78 -42.55
N THR A 185 -4.83 8.88 -43.54
CA THR A 185 -3.65 8.11 -43.94
C THR A 185 -2.61 8.99 -44.63
N ALA A 186 -3.04 10.04 -45.35
CA ALA A 186 -2.14 10.98 -46.00
C ALA A 186 -1.46 11.94 -44.99
N SER A 187 -2.06 12.17 -43.82
CA SER A 187 -1.44 12.90 -42.72
C SER A 187 -0.56 12.01 -41.82
N GLY A 188 -0.29 10.76 -42.22
CA GLY A 188 0.63 9.88 -41.49
C GLY A 188 0.06 9.17 -40.26
N SER A 189 -1.26 9.05 -40.09
CA SER A 189 -1.95 8.54 -38.87
C SER A 189 -1.66 9.37 -37.60
N VAL A 190 -2.23 9.00 -36.44
CA VAL A 190 -2.03 9.75 -35.18
C VAL A 190 -0.55 9.83 -34.78
N ARG A 191 0.22 8.76 -35.01
CA ARG A 191 1.60 8.63 -34.53
C ARG A 191 2.65 9.16 -35.52
N GLY A 192 2.39 9.12 -36.84
CA GLY A 192 3.32 9.58 -37.87
C GLY A 192 3.22 11.08 -38.21
N ALA A 193 2.07 11.72 -37.98
CA ALA A 193 1.89 13.15 -38.22
C ALA A 193 2.90 14.04 -37.46
N ILE A 194 3.27 13.63 -36.24
CA ILE A 194 4.22 14.36 -35.39
C ILE A 194 5.66 14.15 -35.84
N ALA A 195 6.02 12.95 -36.30
CA ALA A 195 7.32 12.68 -36.89
C ALA A 195 7.53 13.48 -38.18
N GLU A 196 6.50 13.58 -39.03
CA GLU A 196 6.53 14.42 -40.23
C GLU A 196 6.64 15.92 -39.89
N THR A 197 5.87 16.38 -38.90
CA THR A 197 5.96 17.76 -38.41
C THR A 197 7.36 18.07 -37.86
N ALA A 198 7.95 17.16 -37.10
CA ALA A 198 9.30 17.30 -36.58
C ALA A 198 10.35 17.33 -37.69
N GLU A 199 10.21 16.47 -38.70
CA GLU A 199 11.11 16.46 -39.86
C GLU A 199 11.04 17.76 -40.65
N VAL A 200 9.84 18.29 -40.89
CA VAL A 200 9.63 19.58 -41.58
C VAL A 200 10.19 20.74 -40.76
N VAL A 201 9.91 20.81 -39.45
CA VAL A 201 10.46 21.86 -38.59
C VAL A 201 11.99 21.79 -38.54
N PHE A 202 12.55 20.58 -38.47
CA PHE A 202 13.98 20.38 -38.44
C PHE A 202 14.67 20.74 -39.77
N LEU A 203 14.10 20.35 -40.91
CA LEU A 203 14.71 20.53 -42.23
C LEU A 203 14.38 21.87 -42.92
N ASP A 204 13.20 22.43 -42.69
CA ASP A 204 12.73 23.59 -43.47
C ASP A 204 12.76 24.90 -42.68
N LEU A 205 12.58 24.84 -41.36
CA LEU A 205 12.50 26.03 -40.50
C LEU A 205 13.85 26.41 -39.85
N PHE A 206 14.72 25.44 -39.56
CA PHE A 206 16.02 25.71 -38.93
C PHE A 206 17.18 25.88 -39.92
N SER A 207 18.04 26.87 -39.66
CA SER A 207 19.35 27.01 -40.30
C SER A 207 20.31 25.88 -39.89
N HIS A 208 21.45 25.74 -40.57
CA HIS A 208 22.44 24.71 -40.24
C HIS A 208 22.93 24.81 -38.77
N GLU A 209 23.12 26.03 -38.26
CA GLU A 209 23.54 26.27 -36.88
C GLU A 209 22.42 25.92 -35.88
N GLN A 210 21.18 26.29 -36.19
CA GLN A 210 20.01 25.98 -35.37
C GLN A 210 19.70 24.49 -35.33
N ARG A 211 19.96 23.74 -36.43
CA ARG A 211 19.79 22.28 -36.46
C ARG A 211 20.74 21.56 -35.51
N GLU A 212 21.98 22.01 -35.41
CA GLU A 212 22.94 21.42 -34.46
C GLU A 212 22.54 21.71 -33.00
N ILE A 213 21.93 22.87 -32.74
CA ILE A 213 21.36 23.19 -31.42
C ILE A 213 20.13 22.31 -31.14
N ALA A 214 19.21 22.20 -32.09
CA ALA A 214 18.01 21.36 -31.97
C ALA A 214 18.35 19.88 -31.76
N ARG A 215 19.33 19.34 -32.51
CA ARG A 215 19.85 17.98 -32.33
C ARG A 215 20.33 17.76 -30.89
N ARG A 216 21.15 18.68 -30.38
CA ARG A 216 21.69 18.60 -29.01
C ARG A 216 20.60 18.69 -27.94
N ILE A 217 19.59 19.54 -28.15
CA ILE A 217 18.42 19.63 -27.26
C ILE A 217 17.70 18.29 -27.19
N PHE A 218 17.31 17.69 -28.33
CA PHE A 218 16.58 16.42 -28.32
C PHE A 218 17.37 15.26 -27.71
N LEU A 219 18.69 15.22 -27.93
CA LEU A 219 19.56 14.24 -27.28
C LEU A 219 19.60 14.40 -25.76
N ARG A 220 19.58 15.64 -25.23
CA ARG A 220 19.52 15.90 -23.78
C ARG A 220 18.14 15.66 -23.16
N LEU A 221 17.07 15.76 -23.94
CA LEU A 221 15.68 15.55 -23.51
C LEU A 221 15.22 14.09 -23.62
N THR A 222 16.11 13.15 -23.94
CA THR A 222 15.79 11.72 -24.09
C THR A 222 16.55 10.90 -23.05
N GLU A 223 15.84 10.03 -22.33
CA GLU A 223 16.41 9.03 -21.43
C GLU A 223 16.57 7.69 -22.16
N LEU A 224 17.79 7.16 -22.14
CA LEU A 224 18.13 5.94 -22.87
C LEU A 224 17.78 4.69 -22.06
N GLY A 225 16.80 3.91 -22.54
CA GLY A 225 16.37 2.68 -21.87
C GLY A 225 17.39 1.53 -21.98
N ASP A 226 17.27 0.55 -21.09
CA ASP A 226 18.00 -0.72 -21.19
C ASP A 226 17.35 -1.62 -22.27
N GLU A 227 18.18 -2.28 -23.08
CA GLU A 227 17.77 -3.06 -24.27
C GLU A 227 16.76 -4.19 -23.97
N THR A 228 16.49 -4.49 -22.70
CA THR A 228 15.69 -5.65 -22.28
C THR A 228 14.40 -5.33 -21.52
N SER A 229 14.08 -4.08 -21.18
CA SER A 229 12.89 -3.82 -20.33
C SER A 229 12.12 -2.51 -20.53
N THR A 230 12.71 -1.45 -21.09
CA THR A 230 11.99 -0.18 -21.36
C THR A 230 12.58 0.51 -22.60
N GLY A 231 11.74 0.92 -23.56
CA GLY A 231 12.19 1.72 -24.71
C GLY A 231 12.73 3.09 -24.29
N ASP A 232 13.30 3.86 -25.22
CA ASP A 232 13.76 5.23 -24.94
C ASP A 232 12.59 6.12 -24.52
N THR A 233 12.75 6.84 -23.40
CA THR A 233 11.70 7.66 -22.77
C THR A 233 12.08 9.13 -22.76
N ARG A 234 11.13 10.01 -22.46
CA ARG A 234 11.37 11.46 -22.38
C ARG A 234 11.98 11.85 -21.02
N ARG A 235 12.87 12.84 -21.05
CA ARG A 235 13.53 13.42 -19.87
C ARG A 235 13.25 14.92 -19.78
N ARG A 236 13.17 15.42 -18.55
CA ARG A 236 13.12 16.84 -18.22
C ARG A 236 14.53 17.39 -18.01
N ALA A 237 14.89 18.49 -18.68
CA ALA A 237 16.16 19.20 -18.52
C ALA A 237 15.93 20.68 -18.20
N THR A 238 16.85 21.31 -17.47
CA THR A 238 16.75 22.74 -17.15
C THR A 238 17.25 23.62 -18.29
N PHE A 239 16.81 24.88 -18.38
CA PHE A 239 17.34 25.81 -19.40
C PHE A 239 18.87 25.99 -19.31
N ASN A 240 19.42 26.01 -18.10
CA ASN A 240 20.86 26.11 -17.87
C ASN A 240 21.63 24.87 -18.36
N GLU A 241 21.00 23.70 -18.36
CA GLU A 241 21.61 22.48 -18.91
C GLU A 241 21.67 22.50 -20.44
N LEU A 242 20.69 23.13 -21.09
CA LEU A 242 20.57 23.19 -22.56
C LEU A 242 21.44 24.29 -23.19
N ILE A 243 21.83 25.31 -22.41
CA ILE A 243 22.71 26.38 -22.86
C ILE A 243 24.17 25.97 -22.59
N LEU A 244 24.83 25.47 -23.64
CA LEU A 244 26.22 25.00 -23.57
C LEU A 244 27.21 26.16 -23.46
N LYS A 245 27.03 27.18 -24.31
CA LYS A 245 27.86 28.37 -24.38
C LYS A 245 26.99 29.61 -24.09
N PRO A 246 27.43 30.55 -23.24
CA PRO A 246 26.67 31.76 -22.96
C PRO A 246 26.36 32.61 -24.21
N GLU A 247 27.20 32.52 -25.25
CA GLU A 247 27.02 33.18 -26.54
C GLU A 247 25.88 32.59 -27.40
N ASP A 248 25.50 31.33 -27.16
CA ASP A 248 24.43 30.63 -27.89
C ASP A 248 23.06 30.75 -27.20
N ALA A 249 22.97 31.47 -26.07
CA ALA A 249 21.78 31.54 -25.24
C ALA A 249 20.56 32.08 -26.01
N ASP A 250 20.73 33.18 -26.75
CA ASP A 250 19.66 33.81 -27.53
C ASP A 250 19.15 32.89 -28.67
N THR A 251 20.09 32.21 -29.35
CA THR A 251 19.77 31.26 -30.43
C THR A 251 19.09 30.00 -29.90
N THR A 252 19.55 29.49 -28.75
CA THR A 252 18.96 28.34 -28.06
C THR A 252 17.53 28.64 -27.61
N GLN A 253 17.29 29.83 -27.06
CA GLN A 253 15.95 30.27 -26.66
C GLN A 253 15.02 30.43 -27.87
N TYR A 254 15.53 30.90 -29.01
CA TYR A 254 14.78 30.94 -30.27
C TYR A 254 14.39 29.54 -30.75
N VAL A 255 15.34 28.59 -30.76
CA VAL A 255 15.08 27.20 -31.16
C VAL A 255 14.03 26.55 -30.25
N LEU A 256 14.17 26.70 -28.93
CA LEU A 256 13.18 26.20 -27.96
C LEU A 256 11.79 26.79 -28.21
N LYS A 257 11.70 28.09 -28.50
CA LYS A 257 10.42 28.73 -28.84
C LYS A 257 9.79 28.11 -30.09
N VAL A 258 10.55 27.92 -31.17
CA VAL A 258 10.04 27.33 -32.42
C VAL A 258 9.59 25.88 -32.20
N LEU A 259 10.35 25.10 -31.42
CA LEU A 259 9.99 23.72 -31.07
C LEU A 259 8.72 23.67 -30.19
N ALA A 260 8.55 24.61 -29.26
CA ALA A 260 7.36 24.72 -28.41
C ALA A 260 6.12 25.16 -29.22
N ASP A 261 6.28 26.14 -30.11
CA ASP A 261 5.22 26.60 -31.03
C ASP A 261 4.75 25.46 -31.96
N ALA A 262 5.68 24.60 -32.37
CA ALA A 262 5.41 23.38 -33.14
C ALA A 262 4.93 22.18 -32.30
N ARG A 263 4.75 22.35 -30.97
CA ARG A 263 4.32 21.30 -30.03
C ARG A 263 5.24 20.06 -29.98
N LEU A 264 6.52 20.23 -30.27
CA LEU A 264 7.52 19.14 -30.21
C LEU A 264 8.14 19.02 -28.82
N ILE A 265 8.16 20.11 -28.06
CA ILE A 265 8.61 20.17 -26.67
C ILE A 265 7.57 20.91 -25.81
N THR A 266 7.56 20.62 -24.52
CA THR A 266 6.83 21.39 -23.52
C THR A 266 7.83 22.12 -22.63
N THR A 267 7.49 23.35 -22.24
CA THR A 267 8.35 24.23 -21.45
C THR A 267 7.64 24.67 -20.16
N SER A 268 8.30 24.58 -19.01
CA SER A 268 7.87 25.16 -17.72
C SER A 268 8.70 26.41 -17.37
N GLU A 269 8.55 26.95 -16.14
CA GLU A 269 9.33 28.11 -15.68
C GLU A 269 10.85 27.91 -15.78
N ASP A 270 11.34 26.68 -15.54
CA ASP A 270 12.78 26.37 -15.44
C ASP A 270 13.25 25.19 -16.30
N SER A 271 12.33 24.51 -16.99
CA SER A 271 12.63 23.24 -17.64
C SER A 271 11.96 23.04 -18.98
N VAL A 272 12.49 22.07 -19.71
CA VAL A 272 12.05 21.64 -21.03
C VAL A 272 11.98 20.12 -21.03
N GLU A 273 10.96 19.57 -21.68
CA GLU A 273 10.83 18.12 -21.92
C GLU A 273 10.27 17.87 -23.33
N VAL A 274 10.43 16.65 -23.84
CA VAL A 274 9.78 16.26 -25.11
C VAL A 274 8.27 16.21 -24.90
N ALA A 275 7.51 16.83 -25.80
CA ALA A 275 6.06 16.92 -25.69
C ALA A 275 5.41 15.52 -25.64
N HIS A 276 5.97 14.55 -26.38
CA HIS A 276 5.47 13.18 -26.38
C HIS A 276 6.52 12.11 -26.76
N GLU A 277 6.45 10.93 -26.14
CA GLU A 277 7.39 9.82 -26.39
C GLU A 277 7.30 9.24 -27.80
N ALA A 278 6.15 9.37 -28.47
CA ALA A 278 6.01 8.96 -29.87
C ALA A 278 7.01 9.68 -30.78
N LEU A 279 7.43 10.90 -30.43
CA LEU A 279 8.46 11.62 -31.19
C LEU A 279 9.80 10.87 -31.16
N ILE A 280 10.17 10.31 -30.01
CA ILE A 280 11.41 9.54 -29.84
C ILE A 280 11.33 8.22 -30.62
N ARG A 281 10.17 7.58 -30.61
CA ARG A 281 9.96 6.27 -31.24
C ARG A 281 9.82 6.32 -32.75
N GLU A 282 9.16 7.34 -33.29
CA GLU A 282 8.76 7.36 -34.70
C GLU A 282 9.63 8.28 -35.57
N TRP A 283 10.26 9.32 -35.01
CA TRP A 283 11.10 10.24 -35.78
C TRP A 283 12.40 9.56 -36.23
N PRO A 284 12.59 9.27 -37.54
CA PRO A 284 13.73 8.49 -38.00
C PRO A 284 15.07 9.18 -37.76
N THR A 285 15.09 10.51 -37.87
CA THR A 285 16.30 11.32 -37.70
C THR A 285 16.78 11.32 -36.26
N LEU A 286 15.88 11.43 -35.27
CA LEU A 286 16.22 11.34 -33.85
C LEU A 286 16.68 9.93 -33.46
N ARG A 287 16.01 8.89 -33.95
CA ARG A 287 16.45 7.50 -33.74
C ARG A 287 17.86 7.26 -34.28
N GLY A 288 18.16 7.76 -35.48
CA GLY A 288 19.51 7.69 -36.04
C GLY A 288 20.55 8.31 -35.09
N TRP A 289 20.26 9.49 -34.53
CA TRP A 289 21.19 10.12 -33.58
C TRP A 289 21.38 9.33 -32.28
N LEU A 290 20.32 8.67 -31.77
CA LEU A 290 20.37 7.86 -30.55
C LEU A 290 21.13 6.53 -30.78
N GLU A 291 20.98 5.93 -31.97
CA GLU A 291 21.67 4.70 -32.37
C GLU A 291 23.16 4.92 -32.66
N ASP A 292 23.52 6.05 -33.28
CA ASP A 292 24.89 6.37 -33.71
C ASP A 292 25.89 6.44 -32.53
N ASN A 293 25.46 6.82 -31.32
CA ASN A 293 26.35 6.99 -30.17
C ASN A 293 25.68 6.69 -28.81
N ARG A 294 24.99 5.56 -28.71
CA ARG A 294 24.23 5.19 -27.49
C ARG A 294 25.10 5.09 -26.24
N GLU A 295 26.31 4.51 -26.34
CA GLU A 295 27.23 4.37 -25.21
C GLU A 295 27.83 5.71 -24.77
N GLY A 296 28.16 6.60 -25.72
CA GLY A 296 28.67 7.93 -25.41
C GLY A 296 27.63 8.82 -24.74
N LEU A 297 26.36 8.76 -25.19
CA LEU A 297 25.26 9.49 -24.58
C LEU A 297 24.98 9.05 -23.14
N ARG A 298 25.10 7.75 -22.83
CA ARG A 298 25.00 7.26 -21.43
C ARG A 298 26.12 7.81 -20.55
N LEU A 299 27.36 7.84 -21.05
CA LEU A 299 28.49 8.41 -20.32
C LEU A 299 28.32 9.91 -20.09
N HIS A 300 27.82 10.62 -21.09
CA HIS A 300 27.48 12.04 -20.97
C HIS A 300 26.40 12.28 -19.93
N ARG A 301 25.32 11.50 -19.95
CA ARG A 301 24.21 11.57 -18.99
C ARG A 301 24.70 11.43 -17.55
N GLN A 302 25.52 10.41 -17.30
CA GLN A 302 26.15 10.20 -15.98
C GLN A 302 27.07 11.37 -15.58
N LEU A 303 27.80 11.96 -16.53
CA LEU A 303 28.64 13.13 -16.27
C LEU A 303 27.80 14.35 -15.85
N THR A 304 26.70 14.67 -16.55
CA THR A 304 25.93 15.86 -16.16
C THR A 304 25.20 15.70 -14.84
N GLU A 305 24.74 14.49 -14.49
CA GLU A 305 24.15 14.22 -13.17
C GLU A 305 25.17 14.41 -12.06
N ALA A 306 26.35 13.81 -12.21
CA ALA A 306 27.43 13.97 -11.23
C ALA A 306 27.87 15.43 -11.09
N ALA A 307 27.93 16.18 -12.19
CA ALA A 307 28.30 17.60 -12.16
C ALA A 307 27.22 18.48 -11.49
N GLN A 308 25.93 18.19 -11.73
CA GLN A 308 24.82 18.89 -11.08
C GLN A 308 24.79 18.60 -9.57
N GLU A 309 24.95 17.34 -9.18
CA GLU A 309 24.98 16.93 -7.78
C GLU A 309 26.18 17.54 -7.03
N TRP A 310 27.35 17.55 -7.67
CA TRP A 310 28.55 18.21 -7.15
C TRP A 310 28.34 19.72 -6.93
N ASN A 311 27.66 20.40 -7.86
CA ASN A 311 27.35 21.83 -7.73
C ASN A 311 26.35 22.12 -6.60
N VAL A 312 25.30 21.30 -6.47
CA VAL A 312 24.31 21.43 -5.38
C VAL A 312 24.96 21.21 -4.02
N LEU A 313 25.90 20.28 -3.93
CA LEU A 313 26.69 20.00 -2.74
C LEU A 313 27.91 20.93 -2.58
N ASN A 314 27.88 22.13 -3.18
CA ASN A 314 28.89 23.17 -2.93
C ASN A 314 30.33 22.73 -3.31
N CYS A 315 30.45 21.90 -4.34
CA CYS A 315 31.70 21.41 -4.92
C CYS A 315 32.53 20.48 -4.02
N GLU A 316 31.87 19.62 -3.21
CA GLU A 316 32.53 18.65 -2.32
C GLU A 316 33.52 17.69 -3.07
N PRO A 317 34.77 17.51 -2.59
CA PRO A 317 35.78 16.70 -3.28
C PRO A 317 35.49 15.19 -3.40
N ASP A 318 34.61 14.65 -2.56
CA ASP A 318 34.32 13.21 -2.55
C ASP A 318 33.41 12.75 -3.70
N MET A 319 32.74 13.69 -4.36
CA MET A 319 31.89 13.44 -5.52
C MET A 319 32.67 13.36 -6.85
N LEU A 320 33.95 13.75 -6.84
CA LEU A 320 34.78 13.79 -8.03
C LEU A 320 35.07 12.38 -8.57
N TYR A 321 35.08 12.24 -9.89
CA TYR A 321 35.35 10.96 -10.53
C TYR A 321 36.79 10.48 -10.26
N ARG A 322 36.96 9.17 -10.03
CA ARG A 322 38.24 8.52 -9.74
C ARG A 322 38.44 7.25 -10.57
N GLY A 323 39.70 6.86 -10.77
CA GLY A 323 40.06 5.59 -11.42
C GLY A 323 39.47 5.42 -12.82
N ALA A 324 38.91 4.24 -13.10
CA ALA A 324 38.41 3.87 -14.44
C ALA A 324 37.29 4.81 -14.95
N ARG A 325 36.42 5.30 -14.06
CA ARG A 325 35.32 6.21 -14.41
C ARG A 325 35.86 7.55 -14.92
N LEU A 326 36.88 8.11 -14.25
CA LEU A 326 37.55 9.33 -14.70
C LEU A 326 38.23 9.13 -16.06
N THR A 327 38.93 8.01 -16.26
CA THR A 327 39.61 7.72 -17.54
C THR A 327 38.62 7.60 -18.69
N GLN A 328 37.53 6.86 -18.50
CA GLN A 328 36.50 6.67 -19.53
C GLN A 328 35.81 7.99 -19.91
N THR A 329 35.44 8.80 -18.92
CA THR A 329 34.83 10.12 -19.16
C THR A 329 35.81 11.09 -19.83
N GLN A 330 37.10 11.03 -19.47
CA GLN A 330 38.12 11.87 -20.09
C GLN A 330 38.36 11.51 -21.56
N GLU A 331 38.43 10.22 -21.89
CA GLU A 331 38.55 9.76 -23.29
C GLU A 331 37.35 10.19 -24.14
N TRP A 332 36.15 10.10 -23.58
CA TRP A 332 34.93 10.58 -24.24
C TRP A 332 34.93 12.10 -24.43
N ALA A 333 35.28 12.87 -23.39
CA ALA A 333 35.28 14.32 -23.39
C ALA A 333 36.26 14.93 -24.41
N VAL A 334 37.41 14.29 -24.64
CA VAL A 334 38.39 14.72 -25.66
C VAL A 334 37.79 14.69 -27.07
N MET A 335 36.89 13.75 -27.33
CA MET A 335 36.26 13.57 -28.65
C MET A 335 34.98 14.41 -28.81
N HIS A 336 34.40 14.94 -27.72
CA HIS A 336 33.08 15.60 -27.71
C HIS A 336 33.08 16.94 -26.93
N GLN A 337 34.18 17.71 -26.99
CA GLN A 337 34.31 18.97 -26.24
C GLN A 337 33.20 19.99 -26.52
N ASP A 338 32.66 20.01 -27.75
CA ASP A 338 31.59 20.94 -28.16
C ASP A 338 30.18 20.54 -27.67
N GLU A 339 30.05 19.39 -26.99
CA GLU A 339 28.78 18.87 -26.46
C GLU A 339 28.64 19.08 -24.94
N MET A 340 29.72 19.48 -24.26
CA MET A 340 29.76 19.68 -22.81
C MET A 340 29.39 21.11 -22.39
N ASN A 341 28.65 21.24 -21.29
CA ASN A 341 28.33 22.55 -20.69
C ASN A 341 29.43 23.01 -19.71
N ALA A 342 29.37 24.27 -19.27
CA ALA A 342 30.39 24.85 -18.38
C ALA A 342 30.57 24.06 -17.07
N LEU A 343 29.48 23.56 -16.49
CA LEU A 343 29.51 22.84 -15.22
C LEU A 343 30.15 21.44 -15.36
N GLU A 344 29.86 20.75 -16.46
CA GLU A 344 30.47 19.46 -16.81
C GLU A 344 31.99 19.61 -17.00
N HIS A 345 32.44 20.72 -17.59
CA HIS A 345 33.86 21.06 -17.71
C HIS A 345 34.52 21.30 -16.34
N GLU A 346 33.90 22.12 -15.49
CA GLU A 346 34.43 22.41 -14.14
C GLU A 346 34.55 21.15 -13.28
N PHE A 347 33.54 20.26 -13.33
CA PHE A 347 33.55 18.99 -12.61
C PHE A 347 34.67 18.05 -13.10
N LEU A 348 34.84 17.93 -14.42
CA LEU A 348 35.87 17.06 -15.00
C LEU A 348 37.28 17.60 -14.70
N ASP A 349 37.49 18.90 -14.82
CA ASP A 349 38.77 19.55 -14.49
C ASP A 349 39.11 19.42 -13.00
N ALA A 350 38.12 19.56 -12.11
CA ALA A 350 38.28 19.33 -10.69
C ALA A 350 38.66 17.87 -10.39
N SER A 351 38.01 16.91 -11.07
CA SER A 351 38.28 15.48 -10.94
C SER A 351 39.69 15.11 -11.40
N VAL A 352 40.13 15.63 -12.54
CA VAL A 352 41.49 15.44 -13.06
C VAL A 352 42.53 16.05 -12.11
N SER A 353 42.29 17.29 -11.65
CA SER A 353 43.20 18.00 -10.75
C SER A 353 43.33 17.31 -9.39
N TRP A 354 42.27 16.66 -8.92
CA TRP A 354 42.30 15.88 -7.68
C TRP A 354 43.06 14.56 -7.86
N ALA A 355 42.79 13.81 -8.94
CA ALA A 355 43.46 12.55 -9.22
C ALA A 355 44.99 12.72 -9.40
N GLN A 356 45.42 13.84 -10.00
CA GLN A 356 46.85 14.18 -10.12
C GLN A 356 47.50 14.45 -8.75
N ARG A 357 46.79 15.10 -7.82
CA ARG A 357 47.27 15.33 -6.44
C ARG A 357 47.40 14.01 -5.67
N GLU A 358 46.39 13.16 -5.75
CA GLU A 358 46.40 11.85 -5.09
C GLU A 358 47.50 10.93 -5.64
N ALA A 359 47.73 10.93 -6.96
CA ALA A 359 48.81 10.15 -7.58
C ALA A 359 50.20 10.61 -7.09
N ALA A 360 50.43 11.93 -7.01
CA ALA A 360 51.67 12.50 -6.49
C ALA A 360 51.91 12.16 -5.01
N GLU A 361 50.84 12.15 -4.19
CA GLU A 361 50.92 11.73 -2.78
C GLU A 361 51.24 10.23 -2.65
N ARG A 362 50.63 9.38 -3.46
CA ARG A 362 50.90 7.93 -3.50
C ARG A 362 52.32 7.61 -3.93
N GLU A 363 52.84 8.29 -4.94
CA GLU A 363 54.25 8.15 -5.35
C GLU A 363 55.19 8.59 -4.22
N ALA A 364 54.90 9.70 -3.55
CA ALA A 364 55.69 10.17 -2.41
C ALA A 364 55.63 9.22 -1.19
N GLN A 365 54.54 8.48 -1.01
CA GLN A 365 54.42 7.45 0.02
C GLN A 365 55.17 6.17 -0.36
N GLN A 366 55.01 5.67 -1.60
CA GLN A 366 55.76 4.53 -2.10
C GLN A 366 57.27 4.77 -2.06
N GLN A 367 57.72 5.98 -2.37
CA GLN A 367 59.13 6.36 -2.26
C GLN A 367 59.64 6.23 -0.82
N ARG A 368 58.85 6.71 0.16
CA ARG A 368 59.16 6.61 1.59
C ARG A 368 59.17 5.16 2.09
N GLU A 369 58.24 4.34 1.60
CA GLU A 369 58.17 2.91 1.93
C GLU A 369 59.32 2.12 1.30
N LEU A 370 59.72 2.43 0.06
CA LEU A 370 60.90 1.84 -0.60
C LEU A 370 62.18 2.19 0.14
N GLU A 371 62.34 3.44 0.58
CA GLU A 371 63.49 3.86 1.39
C GLU A 371 63.51 3.17 2.76
N ALA A 372 62.34 2.97 3.39
CA ALA A 372 62.23 2.22 4.64
C ALA A 372 62.52 0.72 4.44
N ALA A 373 62.01 0.12 3.36
CA ALA A 373 62.23 -1.27 3.01
C ALA A 373 63.68 -1.55 2.62
N GLN A 374 64.35 -0.63 1.91
CA GLN A 374 65.77 -0.74 1.59
C GLN A 374 66.63 -0.73 2.87
N LYS A 375 66.31 0.14 3.84
CA LYS A 375 66.98 0.16 5.15
C LYS A 375 66.75 -1.14 5.93
N LEU A 376 65.55 -1.73 5.84
CA LEU A 376 65.23 -3.00 6.49
C LEU A 376 66.01 -4.17 5.85
N VAL A 377 66.02 -4.23 4.52
CA VAL A 377 66.75 -5.24 3.73
C VAL A 377 68.26 -5.15 3.97
N GLU A 378 68.82 -3.95 4.09
CA GLU A 378 70.25 -3.77 4.38
C GLU A 378 70.60 -4.26 5.80
N SER A 379 69.69 -4.08 6.77
CA SER A 379 69.84 -4.61 8.13
C SER A 379 69.67 -6.14 8.21
N GLU A 380 68.77 -6.72 7.41
CA GLU A 380 68.59 -8.17 7.33
C GLU A 380 69.72 -8.85 6.56
N LYS A 381 70.28 -8.19 5.55
CA LYS A 381 71.44 -8.66 4.80
C LYS A 381 72.68 -8.74 5.68
N GLN A 382 72.88 -7.79 6.60
CA GLN A 382 73.94 -7.87 7.61
C GLN A 382 73.74 -9.06 8.56
N ARG A 383 72.50 -9.38 8.97
CA ARG A 383 72.19 -10.57 9.78
C ARG A 383 72.30 -11.90 9.02
N ALA A 384 71.99 -11.88 7.73
CA ALA A 384 72.05 -13.06 6.86
C ALA A 384 73.48 -13.39 6.41
N GLU A 385 74.34 -12.39 6.23
CA GLU A 385 75.77 -12.58 5.92
C GLU A 385 76.52 -13.28 7.07
N GLU A 386 76.12 -13.03 8.33
CA GLU A 386 76.62 -13.75 9.52
C GLU A 386 76.16 -15.22 9.56
N GLN A 387 74.96 -15.54 9.07
CA GLN A 387 74.43 -16.91 9.04
C GLN A 387 74.85 -17.72 7.79
N SER A 388 75.16 -17.07 6.67
CA SER A 388 75.46 -17.75 5.40
C SER A 388 76.83 -18.42 5.32
N GLN A 389 77.77 -18.08 6.22
CA GLN A 389 79.10 -18.70 6.26
C GLN A 389 79.09 -20.15 6.79
N ALA A 390 77.99 -20.61 7.39
CA ALA A 390 77.85 -21.97 7.94
C ALA A 390 77.15 -22.97 7.00
N ALA A 391 76.55 -22.56 5.89
CA ALA A 391 75.61 -23.40 5.12
C ALA A 391 75.92 -23.50 3.61
N GLN A 392 77.19 -23.39 3.20
CA GLN A 392 77.62 -23.54 1.79
C GLN A 392 78.42 -24.82 1.50
N GLN A 393 78.01 -25.95 2.07
CA GLN A 393 78.37 -27.27 1.56
C GLN A 393 77.12 -28.16 1.50
N LEU A 394 76.42 -28.17 0.36
CA LEU A 394 75.92 -29.39 -0.31
C LEU A 394 75.02 -29.09 -1.53
N ASN A 395 75.63 -29.30 -2.70
CA ASN A 395 75.03 -29.88 -3.90
C ASN A 395 73.95 -29.13 -4.70
N LYS A 396 74.45 -28.25 -5.58
CA LYS A 396 74.02 -28.22 -6.98
C LYS A 396 74.59 -29.45 -7.72
N ARG A 397 73.75 -30.44 -8.05
CA ARG A 397 73.81 -31.30 -9.27
C ARG A 397 72.91 -32.52 -9.12
N ALA A 398 71.73 -32.50 -9.73
CA ALA A 398 71.05 -33.66 -10.32
C ALA A 398 69.66 -33.27 -10.87
N ARG A 399 69.62 -32.41 -11.88
CA ARG A 399 68.45 -32.25 -12.75
C ARG A 399 68.79 -32.95 -14.05
N TYR A 400 68.26 -34.14 -14.32
CA TYR A 400 68.06 -34.65 -15.69
C TYR A 400 67.20 -35.93 -15.81
N LEU A 401 66.50 -36.41 -14.76
CA LEU A 401 65.67 -37.63 -14.85
C LEU A 401 64.22 -37.49 -14.35
N THR A 402 63.69 -36.28 -14.24
CA THR A 402 62.31 -36.01 -13.79
C THR A 402 61.43 -35.34 -14.84
N GLY A 403 61.73 -35.49 -16.13
CA GLY A 403 60.94 -34.87 -17.20
C GLY A 403 59.68 -35.65 -17.60
N ALA A 404 59.73 -36.99 -17.57
CA ALA A 404 58.68 -37.81 -18.18
C ALA A 404 57.55 -38.25 -17.23
N PHE A 405 57.79 -38.28 -15.91
CA PHE A 405 56.77 -38.69 -14.92
C PHE A 405 55.86 -37.53 -14.47
N ILE A 406 56.31 -36.29 -14.66
CA ILE A 406 55.57 -35.07 -14.29
C ILE A 406 54.46 -34.79 -15.30
N ILE A 407 54.67 -35.09 -16.58
CA ILE A 407 53.69 -34.79 -17.64
C ILE A 407 52.45 -35.69 -17.56
N THR A 408 52.61 -36.97 -17.19
CA THR A 408 51.49 -37.90 -16.99
C THR A 408 50.71 -37.61 -15.71
N LEU A 409 51.40 -37.18 -14.64
CA LEU A 409 50.75 -36.78 -13.39
C LEU A 409 49.95 -35.48 -13.57
N ILE A 410 50.47 -34.52 -14.34
CA ILE A 410 49.78 -33.28 -14.68
C ILE A 410 48.51 -33.56 -15.51
N MET A 411 48.57 -34.46 -16.49
CA MET A 411 47.38 -34.80 -17.29
C MET A 411 46.28 -35.53 -16.50
N ALA A 412 46.63 -36.36 -15.52
CA ALA A 412 45.65 -36.98 -14.63
C ALA A 412 45.03 -35.97 -13.64
N PHE A 413 45.84 -35.02 -13.16
CA PHE A 413 45.39 -33.96 -12.26
C PHE A 413 44.50 -32.95 -12.97
N THR A 414 44.78 -32.61 -14.23
CA THR A 414 43.91 -31.72 -15.03
C THR A 414 42.58 -32.38 -15.34
N ALA A 415 42.52 -33.67 -15.69
CA ALA A 415 41.26 -34.37 -15.92
C ALA A 415 40.36 -34.43 -14.67
N LEU A 416 40.94 -34.67 -13.49
CA LEU A 416 40.22 -34.63 -12.21
C LEU A 416 39.79 -33.21 -11.82
N PHE A 417 40.63 -32.20 -12.09
CA PHE A 417 40.32 -30.80 -11.86
C PHE A 417 39.14 -30.34 -12.73
N PHE A 418 39.18 -30.61 -14.04
CA PHE A 418 38.09 -30.28 -14.97
C PHE A 418 36.81 -31.07 -14.68
N GLY A 419 36.89 -32.34 -14.26
CA GLY A 419 35.72 -33.12 -13.84
C GLY A 419 35.08 -32.59 -12.54
N SER A 420 35.90 -32.13 -11.59
CA SER A 420 35.42 -31.49 -10.36
C SER A 420 34.85 -30.10 -10.61
N GLN A 421 35.44 -29.34 -11.53
CA GLN A 421 34.98 -28.03 -11.94
C GLN A 421 33.64 -28.15 -12.69
N ALA A 422 33.50 -29.12 -13.59
CA ALA A 422 32.24 -29.40 -14.29
C ALA A 422 31.10 -29.80 -13.34
N ARG A 423 31.39 -30.60 -12.29
CA ARG A 423 30.40 -30.92 -11.25
C ARG A 423 30.02 -29.70 -10.41
N ARG A 424 30.98 -28.86 -10.04
CA ARG A 424 30.71 -27.62 -9.31
C ARG A 424 29.86 -26.66 -10.14
N THR A 425 30.19 -26.48 -11.42
CA THR A 425 29.41 -25.63 -12.34
C THR A 425 28.01 -26.17 -12.58
N ALA A 426 27.83 -27.50 -12.64
CA ALA A 426 26.50 -28.09 -12.80
C ALA A 426 25.63 -27.94 -11.54
N VAL A 427 26.21 -28.05 -10.34
CA VAL A 427 25.50 -27.84 -9.08
C VAL A 427 25.14 -26.36 -8.87
N THR A 428 26.04 -25.43 -9.20
CA THR A 428 25.70 -23.99 -9.18
C THR A 428 24.65 -23.65 -10.21
N ALA A 429 24.73 -24.17 -11.44
CA ALA A 429 23.73 -23.90 -12.48
C ALA A 429 22.32 -24.41 -12.09
N GLU A 430 22.21 -25.58 -11.47
CA GLU A 430 20.92 -26.08 -10.98
C GLU A 430 20.39 -25.26 -9.79
N LYS A 431 21.26 -24.78 -8.90
CA LYS A 431 20.90 -23.87 -7.81
C LYS A 431 20.41 -22.52 -8.35
N ASP A 432 21.12 -21.92 -9.30
CA ASP A 432 20.77 -20.65 -9.92
C ASP A 432 19.44 -20.74 -10.67
N ARG A 433 19.21 -21.86 -11.38
CA ARG A 433 17.93 -22.15 -12.06
C ARG A 433 16.76 -22.18 -11.09
N ARG A 434 16.89 -22.87 -9.95
CA ARG A 434 15.83 -22.97 -8.93
C ARG A 434 15.56 -21.63 -8.22
N ILE A 435 16.61 -20.85 -7.97
CA ILE A 435 16.48 -19.49 -7.41
C ILE A 435 15.71 -18.60 -8.40
N ALA A 436 16.04 -18.65 -9.69
CA ALA A 436 15.32 -17.92 -10.73
C ALA A 436 13.85 -18.32 -10.80
N THR A 437 13.53 -19.62 -10.80
CA THR A 437 12.14 -20.11 -10.78
C THR A 437 11.39 -19.67 -9.51
N SER A 438 12.04 -19.72 -8.35
CA SER A 438 11.43 -19.25 -7.09
C SER A 438 11.08 -17.76 -7.15
N ARG A 439 11.98 -16.93 -7.68
CA ARG A 439 11.74 -15.49 -7.87
C ARG A 439 10.62 -15.21 -8.86
N GLU A 440 10.58 -15.93 -9.96
CA GLU A 440 9.51 -15.83 -10.96
C GLU A 440 8.15 -16.19 -10.34
N LEU A 441 8.09 -17.27 -9.56
CA LEU A 441 6.87 -17.66 -8.84
C LEU A 441 6.47 -16.66 -7.76
N ALA A 442 7.42 -16.05 -7.05
CA ALA A 442 7.15 -15.00 -6.06
C ALA A 442 6.58 -13.75 -6.75
N ALA A 443 7.16 -13.31 -7.86
CA ALA A 443 6.64 -12.19 -8.65
C ALA A 443 5.24 -12.51 -9.23
N ALA A 444 5.04 -13.74 -9.72
CA ALA A 444 3.74 -14.19 -10.18
C ALA A 444 2.70 -14.22 -9.04
N ALA A 445 3.08 -14.62 -7.83
CA ALA A 445 2.22 -14.54 -6.66
C ALA A 445 1.81 -13.08 -6.39
N LEU A 446 2.77 -12.16 -6.33
CA LEU A 446 2.51 -10.72 -6.11
C LEU A 446 1.59 -10.12 -7.19
N ASN A 447 1.76 -10.51 -8.45
CA ASN A 447 0.89 -10.06 -9.55
C ASN A 447 -0.55 -10.61 -9.47
N ASN A 448 -0.78 -11.70 -8.73
CA ASN A 448 -2.12 -12.26 -8.54
C ASN A 448 -2.80 -11.77 -7.26
N LEU A 449 -2.17 -10.92 -6.44
CA LEU A 449 -2.71 -10.47 -5.14
C LEU A 449 -4.16 -9.95 -5.24
N ASN A 450 -4.44 -9.11 -6.24
CA ASN A 450 -5.76 -8.48 -6.42
C ASN A 450 -6.64 -9.21 -7.45
N VAL A 451 -6.09 -10.22 -8.15
CA VAL A 451 -6.78 -10.92 -9.24
C VAL A 451 -7.37 -12.24 -8.75
N ASP A 452 -6.55 -13.04 -8.08
CA ASP A 452 -6.91 -14.33 -7.50
C ASP A 452 -6.02 -14.52 -6.26
N PRO A 453 -6.45 -14.03 -5.08
CA PRO A 453 -5.68 -14.12 -3.84
C PRO A 453 -5.31 -15.55 -3.46
N GLU A 454 -6.19 -16.51 -3.80
CA GLU A 454 -5.95 -17.92 -3.51
C GLU A 454 -4.85 -18.50 -4.42
N ARG A 455 -4.85 -18.17 -5.72
CA ARG A 455 -3.73 -18.49 -6.63
C ARG A 455 -2.45 -17.79 -6.19
N SER A 456 -2.54 -16.56 -5.70
CA SER A 456 -1.39 -15.84 -5.16
C SER A 456 -0.73 -16.64 -4.04
N ILE A 457 -1.50 -17.13 -3.07
CA ILE A 457 -0.98 -17.98 -1.98
C ILE A 457 -0.38 -19.28 -2.53
N LEU A 458 -1.04 -19.94 -3.48
CA LEU A 458 -0.54 -21.17 -4.10
C LEU A 458 0.82 -20.98 -4.78
N LEU A 459 1.00 -19.89 -5.52
CA LEU A 459 2.27 -19.56 -6.17
C LEU A 459 3.34 -19.21 -5.14
N ALA A 460 2.98 -18.50 -4.06
CA ALA A 460 3.89 -18.17 -2.97
C ALA A 460 4.36 -19.40 -2.19
N LEU A 461 3.45 -20.34 -1.86
CA LEU A 461 3.78 -21.64 -1.27
C LEU A 461 4.72 -22.44 -2.17
N GLN A 462 4.43 -22.46 -3.48
CA GLN A 462 5.27 -23.15 -4.45
C GLN A 462 6.66 -22.51 -4.58
N SER A 463 6.74 -21.19 -4.58
CA SER A 463 7.99 -20.43 -4.53
C SER A 463 8.83 -20.82 -3.30
N ALA A 464 8.23 -20.76 -2.11
CA ALA A 464 8.93 -21.11 -0.86
C ALA A 464 9.39 -22.58 -0.80
N SER A 465 8.58 -23.52 -1.29
CA SER A 465 8.96 -24.93 -1.34
C SER A 465 10.13 -25.22 -2.28
N THR A 466 10.23 -24.47 -3.39
CA THR A 466 11.26 -24.66 -4.44
C THR A 466 12.66 -24.40 -3.88
N THR A 467 12.82 -23.34 -3.07
CA THR A 467 14.10 -22.94 -2.47
C THR A 467 14.41 -23.68 -1.18
N ARG A 468 13.40 -23.92 -0.32
CA ARG A 468 13.57 -24.68 0.94
C ARG A 468 14.18 -26.07 0.72
N SER A 469 13.89 -26.70 -0.41
CA SER A 469 14.40 -28.04 -0.76
C SER A 469 15.93 -28.13 -0.96
N VAL A 470 16.64 -27.01 -1.14
CA VAL A 470 18.07 -26.98 -1.50
C VAL A 470 18.98 -26.74 -0.29
N ASP A 471 18.72 -25.68 0.48
CA ASP A 471 19.57 -25.24 1.60
C ASP A 471 18.80 -25.05 2.93
N GLY A 472 17.50 -25.38 2.95
CA GLY A 472 16.62 -25.14 4.11
C GLY A 472 16.22 -23.68 4.31
N THR A 473 16.71 -22.76 3.47
CA THR A 473 16.39 -21.33 3.51
C THR A 473 15.33 -20.96 2.47
N VAL A 474 14.44 -20.04 2.82
CA VAL A 474 13.45 -19.45 1.91
C VAL A 474 13.98 -18.08 1.48
N LEU A 475 13.80 -17.74 0.21
CA LEU A 475 14.22 -16.43 -0.32
C LEU A 475 13.38 -15.29 0.31
N PRO A 476 13.98 -14.10 0.55
CA PRO A 476 13.26 -12.93 1.03
C PRO A 476 12.03 -12.58 0.19
N GLU A 477 12.17 -12.63 -1.13
CA GLU A 477 11.09 -12.33 -2.08
C GLU A 477 9.94 -13.34 -1.97
N SER A 478 10.25 -14.61 -1.68
CA SER A 478 9.25 -15.66 -1.45
C SER A 478 8.51 -15.48 -0.12
N LEU A 479 9.21 -15.03 0.93
CA LEU A 479 8.60 -14.71 2.22
C LEU A 479 7.71 -13.47 2.11
N GLU A 480 8.16 -12.42 1.44
CA GLU A 480 7.33 -11.24 1.16
C GLU A 480 6.07 -11.65 0.38
N ALA A 481 6.23 -12.43 -0.68
CA ALA A 481 5.09 -12.94 -1.45
C ALA A 481 4.12 -13.72 -0.56
N LEU A 482 4.59 -14.65 0.28
CA LEU A 482 3.74 -15.37 1.23
C LEU A 482 3.00 -14.42 2.16
N HIS A 483 3.70 -13.47 2.78
CA HIS A 483 3.10 -12.50 3.68
C HIS A 483 1.99 -11.71 2.98
N ARG A 484 2.28 -11.15 1.80
CA ARG A 484 1.32 -10.33 1.05
C ARG A 484 0.16 -11.15 0.52
N SER A 485 0.39 -12.39 0.06
CA SER A 485 -0.66 -13.29 -0.41
C SER A 485 -1.62 -13.69 0.71
N ILE A 486 -1.11 -13.93 1.92
CA ILE A 486 -1.96 -14.20 3.09
C ILE A 486 -2.76 -12.95 3.47
N VAL A 487 -2.15 -11.75 3.45
CA VAL A 487 -2.86 -10.49 3.72
C VAL A 487 -3.99 -10.28 2.73
N ALA A 488 -3.72 -10.48 1.43
CA ALA A 488 -4.68 -10.25 0.36
C ALA A 488 -5.82 -11.27 0.33
N SER A 489 -5.67 -12.42 1.00
CA SER A 489 -6.71 -13.45 1.00
C SER A 489 -7.79 -13.15 2.05
N PRO A 490 -9.05 -12.93 1.63
CA PRO A 490 -10.14 -12.74 2.56
C PRO A 490 -10.59 -14.07 3.20
N VAL A 491 -10.20 -15.24 2.67
CA VAL A 491 -10.54 -16.54 3.27
C VAL A 491 -9.79 -16.67 4.60
N ARG A 492 -10.49 -16.96 5.70
CA ARG A 492 -9.90 -17.23 7.03
C ARG A 492 -9.68 -18.72 7.27
N MET A 493 -10.68 -19.52 6.93
CA MET A 493 -10.65 -20.96 7.08
C MET A 493 -11.64 -21.60 6.10
N SER A 494 -11.34 -22.83 5.71
CA SER A 494 -12.23 -23.67 4.91
C SER A 494 -12.50 -24.98 5.64
N LEU A 495 -13.77 -25.37 5.70
CA LEU A 495 -14.29 -26.47 6.51
C LEU A 495 -14.89 -27.51 5.56
N THR A 496 -14.39 -28.74 5.65
CA THR A 496 -14.68 -29.82 4.67
C THR A 496 -15.24 -31.08 5.32
N ARG A 497 -15.86 -30.98 6.51
CA ARG A 497 -16.38 -32.15 7.25
C ARG A 497 -17.75 -32.65 6.80
N HIS A 498 -18.42 -31.89 5.93
CA HIS A 498 -19.66 -32.31 5.28
C HIS A 498 -19.33 -33.22 4.09
N GLY A 499 -20.19 -34.22 3.83
CA GLY A 499 -19.89 -35.28 2.86
C GLY A 499 -19.97 -34.85 1.40
N THR A 500 -20.94 -33.99 1.05
CA THR A 500 -21.24 -33.64 -0.34
C THR A 500 -21.57 -32.16 -0.54
N ARG A 501 -22.62 -31.62 0.08
CA ARG A 501 -23.05 -30.21 -0.13
C ARG A 501 -23.36 -29.56 1.21
N VAL A 502 -23.07 -28.26 1.34
CA VAL A 502 -23.44 -27.48 2.51
C VAL A 502 -24.49 -26.45 2.10
N LEU A 503 -25.66 -26.48 2.74
CA LEU A 503 -26.87 -25.80 2.25
C LEU A 503 -27.19 -24.53 3.02
N SER A 504 -26.87 -24.46 4.31
CA SER A 504 -27.20 -23.30 5.14
C SER A 504 -26.23 -23.16 6.31
N THR A 505 -26.15 -21.95 6.84
CA THR A 505 -25.25 -21.54 7.90
C THR A 505 -25.86 -20.41 8.70
N ASP A 506 -25.53 -20.32 9.98
CA ASP A 506 -25.89 -19.19 10.83
C ASP A 506 -24.91 -19.03 12.00
N PHE A 507 -24.70 -17.80 12.44
CA PHE A 507 -23.85 -17.47 13.59
C PHE A 507 -24.65 -17.49 14.88
N ARG A 508 -24.03 -18.00 15.96
CA ARG A 508 -24.57 -17.79 17.30
C ARG A 508 -24.46 -16.29 17.63
N PRO A 509 -25.45 -15.68 18.30
CA PRO A 509 -25.45 -14.24 18.61
C PRO A 509 -24.23 -13.75 19.44
N ASP A 510 -23.54 -14.64 20.15
CA ASP A 510 -22.31 -14.32 20.88
C ASP A 510 -21.06 -14.24 19.97
N GLY A 511 -21.18 -14.64 18.70
CA GLY A 511 -20.12 -14.68 17.70
C GLY A 511 -19.03 -15.72 17.96
N LYS A 512 -19.16 -16.57 18.97
CA LYS A 512 -18.15 -17.59 19.34
C LYS A 512 -18.31 -18.90 18.60
N GLN A 513 -19.52 -19.17 18.13
CA GLN A 513 -19.86 -20.39 17.41
C GLN A 513 -20.68 -20.07 16.17
N PHE A 514 -20.68 -20.98 15.21
CA PHE A 514 -21.64 -20.99 14.11
C PHE A 514 -22.04 -22.44 13.81
N ALA A 515 -23.18 -22.60 13.16
CA ALA A 515 -23.65 -23.92 12.73
C ALA A 515 -23.68 -23.98 11.20
N THR A 516 -23.52 -25.18 10.65
CA THR A 516 -23.74 -25.46 9.23
C THR A 516 -24.53 -26.76 9.08
N ILE A 517 -25.36 -26.84 8.04
CA ILE A 517 -26.16 -28.02 7.72
C ILE A 517 -25.83 -28.53 6.32
N GLY A 518 -25.63 -29.85 6.22
CA GLY A 518 -25.36 -30.55 4.96
C GLY A 518 -26.64 -31.02 4.27
N ASP A 519 -26.53 -31.47 3.02
CA ASP A 519 -27.62 -32.13 2.31
C ASP A 519 -28.01 -33.50 2.90
N ASP A 520 -27.13 -34.06 3.73
CA ASP A 520 -27.35 -35.29 4.50
C ASP A 520 -28.14 -35.07 5.81
N GLY A 521 -28.62 -33.85 6.08
CA GLY A 521 -29.30 -33.52 7.33
C GLY A 521 -28.37 -33.26 8.51
N THR A 522 -27.07 -33.52 8.39
CA THR A 522 -26.12 -33.39 9.50
C THR A 522 -25.93 -31.92 9.83
N VAL A 523 -26.12 -31.56 11.10
CA VAL A 523 -25.79 -30.23 11.61
C VAL A 523 -24.46 -30.31 12.36
N ILE A 524 -23.51 -29.45 12.00
CA ILE A 524 -22.22 -29.34 12.67
C ILE A 524 -22.13 -27.95 13.30
N VAL A 525 -21.78 -27.91 14.59
CA VAL A 525 -21.48 -26.68 15.33
C VAL A 525 -19.97 -26.53 15.44
N TRP A 526 -19.49 -25.35 15.10
CA TRP A 526 -18.08 -25.03 14.95
C TRP A 526 -17.66 -23.93 15.91
N ASP A 527 -16.39 -23.94 16.32
CA ASP A 527 -15.75 -22.79 16.92
C ASP A 527 -15.46 -21.73 15.84
N SER A 528 -15.86 -20.49 16.11
CA SER A 528 -15.78 -19.41 15.12
C SER A 528 -14.37 -18.86 14.87
N MET A 529 -13.42 -19.14 15.76
CA MET A 529 -12.07 -18.59 15.73
C MET A 529 -11.05 -19.55 15.12
N ASN A 530 -11.13 -20.84 15.46
CA ASN A 530 -10.19 -21.86 15.01
C ASN A 530 -10.79 -22.91 14.05
N GLY A 531 -12.11 -22.95 13.88
CA GLY A 531 -12.79 -23.88 12.97
C GLY A 531 -12.85 -25.33 13.47
N GLU A 532 -12.64 -25.57 14.76
CA GLU A 532 -12.81 -26.90 15.35
C GLU A 532 -14.28 -27.31 15.39
N GLU A 533 -14.52 -28.60 15.12
CA GLU A 533 -15.84 -29.22 15.26
C GLU A 533 -16.13 -29.42 16.75
N LEU A 534 -17.11 -28.68 17.29
CA LEU A 534 -17.49 -28.73 18.70
C LEU A 534 -18.56 -29.79 18.95
N LEU A 535 -19.59 -29.81 18.10
CA LEU A 535 -20.67 -30.79 18.16
C LEU A 535 -21.10 -31.20 16.75
N ARG A 536 -21.50 -32.47 16.65
CA ARG A 536 -22.16 -33.03 15.48
C ARG A 536 -23.51 -33.57 15.90
N LEU A 537 -24.57 -32.99 15.37
CA LEU A 537 -25.95 -33.39 15.66
C LEU A 537 -26.40 -34.39 14.60
N PRO A 538 -27.04 -35.50 14.99
CA PRO A 538 -27.50 -36.52 14.06
C PRO A 538 -28.49 -35.94 13.06
N GLY A 539 -28.39 -36.42 11.82
CA GLY A 539 -29.15 -35.92 10.68
C GLY A 539 -30.65 -35.86 10.94
N THR A 540 -31.28 -34.80 10.45
CA THR A 540 -32.74 -34.67 10.51
C THR A 540 -33.43 -35.75 9.66
N THR A 541 -32.82 -36.15 8.55
CA THR A 541 -33.34 -37.05 7.50
C THR A 541 -32.92 -38.53 7.61
N GLU A 542 -33.70 -39.45 7.04
CA GLU A 542 -33.27 -40.85 6.87
C GLU A 542 -32.17 -40.97 5.79
N PRO A 543 -31.18 -41.90 5.95
CA PRO A 543 -30.10 -42.04 4.97
C PRO A 543 -30.62 -42.45 3.58
N GLY A 544 -30.58 -41.53 2.61
CA GLY A 544 -30.93 -41.78 1.21
C GLY A 544 -32.00 -40.88 0.61
N ASP A 545 -32.70 -40.08 1.43
CA ASP A 545 -33.66 -39.09 0.94
C ASP A 545 -32.94 -37.81 0.50
N LEU A 546 -33.09 -37.45 -0.78
CA LEU A 546 -32.67 -36.14 -1.30
C LEU A 546 -33.70 -35.10 -0.89
N VAL A 547 -33.47 -34.43 0.25
CA VAL A 547 -34.27 -33.28 0.67
C VAL A 547 -33.79 -32.04 -0.08
N THR A 548 -34.72 -31.33 -0.71
CA THR A 548 -34.39 -30.24 -1.64
C THR A 548 -34.10 -28.91 -0.94
N ALA A 549 -34.54 -28.75 0.32
CA ALA A 549 -34.32 -27.51 1.08
C ALA A 549 -34.09 -27.81 2.56
N GLN A 550 -32.93 -27.40 3.09
CA GLN A 550 -32.64 -27.43 4.53
C GLN A 550 -32.07 -26.07 4.97
N ARG A 551 -32.53 -25.59 6.13
CA ARG A 551 -32.09 -24.34 6.75
C ARG A 551 -31.85 -24.52 8.24
N ILE A 552 -31.11 -23.58 8.79
CA ILE A 552 -30.88 -23.46 10.22
C ILE A 552 -31.01 -22.01 10.66
N ALA A 553 -31.35 -21.80 11.93
CA ALA A 553 -31.36 -20.48 12.56
C ALA A 553 -31.07 -20.61 14.06
N TYR A 554 -30.25 -19.72 14.61
CA TYR A 554 -30.10 -19.57 16.05
C TYR A 554 -31.21 -18.68 16.63
N SER A 555 -31.65 -18.98 17.85
CA SER A 555 -32.47 -18.03 18.61
C SER A 555 -31.65 -16.78 18.96
N PRO A 556 -32.26 -15.58 19.11
CA PRO A 556 -31.54 -14.34 19.42
C PRO A 556 -30.77 -14.37 20.75
N ASP A 557 -31.14 -15.24 21.68
CA ASP A 557 -30.44 -15.47 22.94
C ASP A 557 -29.37 -16.58 22.86
N GLY A 558 -29.23 -17.22 21.69
CA GLY A 558 -28.27 -18.29 21.42
C GLY A 558 -28.51 -19.59 22.19
N LYS A 559 -29.69 -19.80 22.79
CA LYS A 559 -30.00 -21.01 23.57
C LYS A 559 -30.60 -22.15 22.75
N LEU A 560 -31.15 -21.83 21.58
CA LEU A 560 -31.76 -22.80 20.68
C LEU A 560 -31.15 -22.68 19.28
N LEU A 561 -31.01 -23.82 18.62
CA LEU A 561 -30.67 -23.94 17.21
C LEU A 561 -31.78 -24.71 16.51
N ALA A 562 -32.50 -24.05 15.62
CA ALA A 562 -33.49 -24.68 14.77
C ALA A 562 -32.82 -25.29 13.55
N ALA A 563 -33.25 -26.49 13.16
CA ALA A 563 -32.87 -27.14 11.91
C ALA A 563 -34.09 -27.77 11.25
N CYS A 564 -34.32 -27.47 9.97
CA CYS A 564 -35.44 -28.03 9.22
C CYS A 564 -35.12 -29.37 8.56
N ASP A 565 -36.21 -30.10 8.27
CA ASP A 565 -36.27 -31.42 7.66
C ASP A 565 -37.42 -31.45 6.60
N SER A 566 -37.61 -32.60 5.98
CA SER A 566 -38.65 -32.95 4.99
C SER A 566 -40.12 -32.73 5.42
N ALA A 567 -40.37 -32.36 6.68
CA ALA A 567 -41.67 -31.87 7.18
C ALA A 567 -41.62 -31.28 8.60
N GLN A 568 -40.46 -31.33 9.28
CA GLN A 568 -40.33 -31.02 10.70
C GLN A 568 -39.29 -29.94 10.93
N ILE A 569 -39.45 -29.19 12.03
CA ILE A 569 -38.40 -28.32 12.57
C ILE A 569 -37.95 -28.89 13.92
N LYS A 570 -36.66 -29.18 14.06
CA LYS A 570 -36.07 -29.69 15.29
C LYS A 570 -35.32 -28.56 15.99
N LEU A 571 -35.62 -28.34 17.27
CA LEU A 571 -34.95 -27.35 18.11
C LEU A 571 -33.95 -28.06 19.02
N TYR A 572 -32.67 -27.72 18.89
CA TYR A 572 -31.59 -28.28 19.68
C TYR A 572 -31.05 -27.26 20.67
N ASN A 573 -30.54 -27.74 21.81
CA ASN A 573 -29.66 -26.96 22.66
C ASN A 573 -28.24 -27.04 22.08
N PRO A 574 -27.64 -25.93 21.60
CA PRO A 574 -26.37 -25.96 20.89
C PRO A 574 -25.17 -26.29 21.78
N ASP A 575 -25.26 -26.10 23.10
CA ASP A 575 -24.18 -26.40 24.05
C ASP A 575 -24.09 -27.90 24.38
N THR A 576 -25.23 -28.59 24.39
CA THR A 576 -25.32 -30.01 24.78
C THR A 576 -25.63 -30.95 23.63
N GLY A 577 -26.12 -30.41 22.51
CA GLY A 577 -26.60 -31.16 21.35
C GLY A 577 -27.92 -31.90 21.58
N ASN A 578 -28.58 -31.71 22.72
CA ASN A 578 -29.84 -32.36 23.02
C ASN A 578 -30.99 -31.75 22.23
N LEU A 579 -31.84 -32.61 21.67
CA LEU A 579 -33.13 -32.21 21.11
C LEU A 579 -34.05 -31.70 22.23
N VAL A 580 -34.51 -30.46 22.11
CA VAL A 580 -35.43 -29.80 23.04
C VAL A 580 -36.88 -30.04 22.63
N LEU A 581 -37.18 -29.83 21.34
CA LEU A 581 -38.54 -29.85 20.80
C LEU A 581 -38.54 -30.19 19.32
N THR A 582 -39.64 -30.78 18.84
CA THR A 582 -39.91 -31.00 17.41
C THR A 582 -41.24 -30.36 17.06
N LEU A 583 -41.23 -29.51 16.04
CA LEU A 583 -42.41 -28.87 15.47
C LEU A 583 -42.82 -29.68 14.24
N ASP A 584 -44.05 -30.18 14.26
CA ASP A 584 -44.61 -31.05 13.23
C ASP A 584 -45.96 -30.49 12.78
N GLY A 585 -46.13 -30.34 11.47
CA GLY A 585 -47.38 -29.82 10.89
C GLY A 585 -47.28 -29.43 9.42
N HIS A 586 -46.08 -29.22 8.88
CA HIS A 586 -45.90 -29.03 7.44
C HIS A 586 -46.24 -30.32 6.68
N GLN A 587 -46.81 -30.15 5.48
CA GLN A 587 -47.17 -31.28 4.59
C GLN A 587 -46.09 -31.58 3.54
N ALA A 588 -45.02 -30.79 3.52
CA ALA A 588 -43.91 -30.88 2.59
C ALA A 588 -42.62 -30.35 3.23
N ASP A 589 -41.50 -30.47 2.50
CA ASP A 589 -40.18 -30.02 2.93
C ASP A 589 -40.19 -28.55 3.38
N VAL A 590 -39.62 -28.30 4.56
CA VAL A 590 -39.52 -26.95 5.13
C VAL A 590 -38.36 -26.22 4.48
N SER A 591 -38.66 -25.18 3.71
CA SER A 591 -37.72 -24.40 2.91
C SER A 591 -37.08 -23.22 3.65
N ALA A 592 -37.75 -22.69 4.68
CA ALA A 592 -37.28 -21.53 5.43
C ALA A 592 -37.68 -21.58 6.91
N VAL A 593 -36.85 -21.00 7.77
CA VAL A 593 -37.09 -20.85 9.21
C VAL A 593 -36.41 -19.57 9.73
N ASP A 594 -37.06 -18.87 10.67
CA ASP A 594 -36.50 -17.69 11.34
C ASP A 594 -37.13 -17.49 12.72
N PHE A 595 -36.40 -16.90 13.68
CA PHE A 595 -36.90 -16.60 15.01
C PHE A 595 -37.38 -15.15 15.11
N SER A 596 -38.41 -14.90 15.92
CA SER A 596 -38.77 -13.53 16.29
C SER A 596 -37.66 -12.91 17.15
N ALA A 597 -37.54 -11.59 17.13
CA ALA A 597 -36.48 -10.85 17.84
C ALA A 597 -36.41 -11.12 19.37
N ASP A 598 -37.54 -11.49 19.99
CA ASP A 598 -37.64 -11.87 21.39
C ASP A 598 -37.40 -13.38 21.65
N GLY A 599 -37.24 -14.18 20.60
CA GLY A 599 -37.08 -15.64 20.62
C GLY A 599 -38.34 -16.42 20.99
N ALA A 600 -39.45 -15.75 21.31
CA ALA A 600 -40.68 -16.40 21.79
C ALA A 600 -41.46 -17.11 20.69
N ARG A 601 -41.25 -16.71 19.43
CA ARG A 601 -41.87 -17.32 18.26
C ARG A 601 -40.82 -17.75 17.25
N ILE A 602 -41.18 -18.73 16.45
CA ILE A 602 -40.43 -19.17 15.28
C ILE A 602 -41.39 -19.24 14.11
N ALA A 603 -40.96 -18.74 12.95
CA ALA A 603 -41.69 -18.85 11.70
C ALA A 603 -41.03 -19.91 10.83
N SER A 604 -41.83 -20.65 10.08
CA SER A 604 -41.36 -21.64 9.11
C SER A 604 -42.22 -21.63 7.86
N ALA A 605 -41.65 -22.02 6.72
CA ALA A 605 -42.39 -22.17 5.47
C ALA A 605 -41.96 -23.41 4.71
N ASP A 606 -42.84 -23.89 3.84
CA ASP A 606 -42.59 -25.07 3.00
C ASP A 606 -42.62 -24.79 1.49
N ILE A 607 -42.19 -25.81 0.74
CA ILE A 607 -42.17 -25.82 -0.73
C ILE A 607 -43.55 -25.82 -1.40
N LEU A 608 -44.65 -25.90 -0.63
CA LEU A 608 -46.02 -25.80 -1.16
C LEU A 608 -46.63 -24.41 -0.93
N GLY A 609 -45.89 -23.46 -0.36
CA GLY A 609 -46.32 -22.09 -0.15
C GLY A 609 -47.07 -21.85 1.16
N SER A 610 -47.00 -22.79 2.12
CA SER A 610 -47.60 -22.61 3.45
C SER A 610 -46.56 -22.07 4.43
N ALA A 611 -46.93 -21.08 5.24
CA ALA A 611 -46.11 -20.59 6.33
C ALA A 611 -46.84 -20.70 7.68
N PHE A 612 -46.08 -20.98 8.74
CA PHE A 612 -46.61 -21.12 10.10
C PHE A 612 -45.79 -20.26 11.07
N ILE A 613 -46.45 -19.75 12.10
CA ILE A 613 -45.80 -19.16 13.27
C ILE A 613 -46.09 -20.05 14.47
N TRP A 614 -45.05 -20.45 15.19
CA TRP A 614 -45.11 -21.36 16.32
C TRP A 614 -44.68 -20.65 17.60
N ASP A 615 -45.19 -21.12 18.72
CA ASP A 615 -44.70 -20.79 20.05
C ASP A 615 -43.46 -21.64 20.36
N THR A 616 -42.32 -21.00 20.63
CA THR A 616 -41.03 -21.68 20.80
C THR A 616 -40.99 -22.59 22.03
N ASP A 617 -41.72 -22.24 23.09
CA ASP A 617 -41.71 -22.98 24.36
C ASP A 617 -42.63 -24.20 24.33
N SER A 618 -43.83 -24.08 23.77
CA SER A 618 -44.85 -25.14 23.75
C SER A 618 -44.88 -25.96 22.46
N GLY A 619 -44.30 -25.44 21.38
CA GLY A 619 -44.28 -26.05 20.05
C GLY A 619 -45.62 -26.05 19.32
N LYS A 620 -46.59 -25.28 19.82
CA LYS A 620 -47.90 -25.16 19.20
C LYS A 620 -47.85 -24.16 18.06
N SER A 621 -48.46 -24.53 16.93
CA SER A 621 -48.77 -23.56 15.87
C SER A 621 -49.74 -22.51 16.42
N LEU A 622 -49.34 -21.25 16.31
CA LEU A 622 -50.12 -20.07 16.69
C LEU A 622 -50.93 -19.55 15.51
N LEU A 623 -50.29 -19.50 14.33
CA LEU A 623 -50.85 -18.97 13.09
C LEU A 623 -50.47 -19.85 11.90
N GLU A 624 -51.38 -19.94 10.93
CA GLU A 624 -51.18 -20.52 9.61
C GLU A 624 -51.44 -19.41 8.58
N LEU A 625 -50.42 -19.10 7.79
CA LEU A 625 -50.41 -18.03 6.79
C LEU A 625 -50.48 -18.69 5.41
N ALA A 626 -51.65 -18.61 4.80
CA ALA A 626 -51.92 -19.15 3.48
C ALA A 626 -52.07 -18.00 2.47
N GLY A 627 -51.38 -18.09 1.34
CA GLY A 627 -51.51 -17.07 0.29
C GLY A 627 -50.51 -17.17 -0.87
N HIS A 628 -49.40 -17.87 -0.70
CA HIS A 628 -48.48 -18.17 -1.80
C HIS A 628 -48.97 -19.37 -2.61
N THR A 629 -48.68 -19.38 -3.91
CA THR A 629 -49.10 -20.44 -4.85
C THR A 629 -47.96 -21.37 -5.26
N ASP A 630 -46.74 -21.06 -4.82
CA ASP A 630 -45.52 -21.83 -5.07
C ASP A 630 -44.62 -21.78 -3.81
N ALA A 631 -43.47 -22.45 -3.86
CA ALA A 631 -42.52 -22.55 -2.76
C ALA A 631 -42.11 -21.18 -2.18
N ILE A 632 -42.18 -21.06 -0.84
CA ILE A 632 -41.61 -19.89 -0.15
C ILE A 632 -40.11 -20.15 0.03
N GLU A 633 -39.27 -19.41 -0.70
CA GLU A 633 -37.81 -19.59 -0.67
C GLU A 633 -37.18 -19.01 0.60
N ARG A 634 -37.74 -17.91 1.09
CA ARG A 634 -37.23 -17.21 2.28
C ARG A 634 -38.33 -16.52 3.06
N LEU A 635 -38.16 -16.49 4.38
CA LEU A 635 -38.97 -15.68 5.28
C LEU A 635 -38.06 -14.97 6.28
N THR A 636 -38.51 -13.83 6.81
CA THR A 636 -37.79 -13.12 7.87
C THR A 636 -38.71 -12.26 8.72
N PHE A 637 -38.47 -12.23 10.03
CA PHE A 637 -39.15 -11.30 10.92
C PHE A 637 -38.58 -9.88 10.79
N SER A 638 -39.42 -8.88 11.03
CA SER A 638 -38.92 -7.53 11.28
C SER A 638 -38.06 -7.50 12.56
N PRO A 639 -37.09 -6.56 12.69
CA PRO A 639 -36.25 -6.46 13.88
C PRO A 639 -37.02 -6.22 15.19
N ASP A 640 -38.24 -5.69 15.12
CA ASP A 640 -39.14 -5.52 16.26
C ASP A 640 -40.12 -6.70 16.46
N GLY A 641 -40.05 -7.72 15.60
CA GLY A 641 -40.85 -8.95 15.63
C GLY A 641 -42.33 -8.77 15.30
N LYS A 642 -42.77 -7.60 14.84
CA LYS A 642 -44.20 -7.34 14.56
C LYS A 642 -44.65 -7.81 13.20
N TRP A 643 -43.77 -7.86 12.23
CA TRP A 643 -44.08 -8.27 10.87
C TRP A 643 -43.29 -9.49 10.47
N LEU A 644 -43.87 -10.27 9.56
CA LEU A 644 -43.19 -11.36 8.88
C LEU A 644 -43.23 -11.08 7.39
N VAL A 645 -42.10 -11.19 6.70
CA VAL A 645 -42.06 -11.08 5.25
C VAL A 645 -41.74 -12.43 4.64
N THR A 646 -42.49 -12.82 3.62
CA THR A 646 -42.31 -14.07 2.86
C THR A 646 -42.01 -13.75 1.40
N ALA A 647 -40.99 -14.38 0.86
CA ALA A 647 -40.56 -14.29 -0.53
C ALA A 647 -40.69 -15.66 -1.20
N SER A 648 -41.29 -15.70 -2.39
CA SER A 648 -41.74 -16.94 -3.01
C SER A 648 -41.34 -17.07 -4.48
N SER A 649 -41.28 -18.32 -4.93
CA SER A 649 -41.12 -18.73 -6.31
C SER A 649 -42.31 -18.36 -7.20
N ASP A 650 -43.45 -17.97 -6.62
CA ASP A 650 -44.61 -17.44 -7.35
C ASP A 650 -44.45 -15.98 -7.84
N ALA A 651 -43.23 -15.43 -7.75
CA ALA A 651 -42.90 -14.04 -8.08
C ALA A 651 -43.66 -13.01 -7.22
N THR A 652 -44.04 -13.38 -5.99
CA THR A 652 -44.64 -12.45 -5.03
C THR A 652 -43.86 -12.37 -3.72
N MET A 653 -43.95 -11.19 -3.10
CA MET A 653 -43.50 -10.95 -1.74
C MET A 653 -44.66 -10.44 -0.90
N LYS A 654 -44.88 -11.04 0.27
CA LYS A 654 -46.01 -10.72 1.15
C LYS A 654 -45.53 -10.30 2.53
N ILE A 655 -46.15 -9.26 3.09
CA ILE A 655 -45.89 -8.79 4.45
C ILE A 655 -47.11 -9.09 5.31
N TRP A 656 -46.89 -9.80 6.41
CA TRP A 656 -47.92 -10.26 7.34
C TRP A 656 -47.75 -9.57 8.70
N ASP A 657 -48.86 -9.34 9.38
CA ASP A 657 -48.84 -9.05 10.82
C ASP A 657 -48.53 -10.36 11.56
N ALA A 658 -47.40 -10.40 12.25
CA ALA A 658 -46.92 -11.61 12.92
C ALA A 658 -47.73 -11.98 14.18
N VAL A 659 -48.60 -11.09 14.65
CA VAL A 659 -49.42 -11.29 15.85
C VAL A 659 -50.83 -11.72 15.46
N THR A 660 -51.45 -11.10 14.46
CA THR A 660 -52.81 -11.43 14.02
C THR A 660 -52.85 -12.45 12.89
N GLY A 661 -51.78 -12.54 12.09
CA GLY A 661 -51.72 -13.33 10.86
C GLY A 661 -52.36 -12.66 9.64
N ASP A 662 -52.76 -11.40 9.76
CA ASP A 662 -53.38 -10.67 8.66
C ASP A 662 -52.34 -10.29 7.58
N LEU A 663 -52.72 -10.43 6.31
CA LEU A 663 -51.92 -9.95 5.19
C LEU A 663 -51.99 -8.42 5.13
N LEU A 664 -50.85 -7.75 5.31
CA LEU A 664 -50.74 -6.29 5.28
C LEU A 664 -50.48 -5.77 3.87
N HIS A 665 -49.54 -6.39 3.15
CA HIS A 665 -49.15 -5.98 1.79
C HIS A 665 -48.83 -7.19 0.91
N ASP A 666 -49.16 -7.06 -0.37
CA ASP A 666 -48.91 -8.05 -1.42
C ASP A 666 -48.23 -7.38 -2.61
N TYR A 667 -46.98 -7.77 -2.88
CA TYR A 667 -46.17 -7.24 -3.98
C TYR A 667 -46.01 -8.32 -5.04
N SER A 668 -46.63 -8.11 -6.20
CA SER A 668 -46.70 -9.09 -7.30
C SER A 668 -46.12 -8.60 -8.63
N ASP A 669 -45.46 -7.44 -8.66
CA ASP A 669 -44.98 -6.81 -9.89
C ASP A 669 -43.57 -7.28 -10.32
N PHE A 670 -43.14 -8.47 -9.88
CA PHE A 670 -41.83 -9.02 -10.19
C PHE A 670 -41.89 -9.91 -11.44
N THR A 671 -40.85 -9.86 -12.27
CA THR A 671 -40.75 -10.58 -13.56
C THR A 671 -40.31 -12.04 -13.39
N GLY A 672 -39.82 -12.43 -12.21
CA GLY A 672 -39.31 -13.74 -11.87
C GLY A 672 -39.37 -14.02 -10.36
N LEU A 673 -38.90 -15.20 -9.94
CA LEU A 673 -38.91 -15.63 -8.54
C LEU A 673 -38.05 -14.74 -7.62
N ILE A 674 -38.36 -14.76 -6.32
CA ILE A 674 -37.64 -14.00 -5.30
C ILE A 674 -36.92 -14.99 -4.38
N ASP A 675 -35.59 -15.08 -4.52
CA ASP A 675 -34.79 -16.12 -3.85
C ASP A 675 -34.48 -15.80 -2.37
N SER A 676 -34.32 -14.53 -2.03
CA SER A 676 -33.86 -14.14 -0.70
C SER A 676 -34.32 -12.77 -0.29
N VAL A 677 -34.36 -12.58 1.02
CA VAL A 677 -35.00 -11.44 1.65
C VAL A 677 -34.38 -11.15 3.02
N ALA A 678 -34.09 -9.88 3.34
CA ALA A 678 -33.46 -9.49 4.61
C ALA A 678 -33.81 -8.05 5.03
N PHE A 679 -34.05 -7.84 6.32
CA PHE A 679 -34.19 -6.50 6.91
C PHE A 679 -32.84 -5.90 7.29
N SER A 680 -32.75 -4.57 7.22
CA SER A 680 -31.70 -3.85 7.94
C SER A 680 -31.94 -3.94 9.46
N PRO A 681 -30.88 -3.90 10.29
CA PRO A 681 -31.02 -4.03 11.75
C PRO A 681 -31.91 -2.97 12.41
N ASP A 682 -31.98 -1.76 11.83
CA ASP A 682 -32.85 -0.67 12.28
C ASP A 682 -34.30 -0.80 11.79
N GLY A 683 -34.59 -1.78 10.93
CA GLY A 683 -35.91 -2.05 10.36
C GLY A 683 -36.37 -1.05 9.31
N THR A 684 -35.54 -0.07 8.93
CA THR A 684 -35.91 1.00 8.01
C THR A 684 -35.74 0.63 6.54
N ARG A 685 -34.94 -0.40 6.25
CA ARG A 685 -34.63 -0.87 4.90
C ARG A 685 -34.84 -2.36 4.78
N PHE A 686 -35.00 -2.76 3.54
CA PHE A 686 -35.27 -4.13 3.17
C PHE A 686 -34.60 -4.48 1.85
N ALA A 687 -33.83 -5.56 1.83
CA ALA A 687 -33.10 -6.03 0.67
C ALA A 687 -33.64 -7.37 0.18
N PHE A 688 -33.71 -7.55 -1.14
CA PHE A 688 -34.13 -8.81 -1.73
C PHE A 688 -33.47 -9.04 -3.10
N THR A 689 -33.35 -10.31 -3.47
CA THR A 689 -32.82 -10.74 -4.77
C THR A 689 -33.93 -11.30 -5.64
N SER A 690 -33.90 -10.96 -6.92
CA SER A 690 -34.81 -11.46 -7.96
C SER A 690 -34.02 -11.72 -9.25
N GLU A 691 -34.63 -12.34 -10.27
CA GLU A 691 -33.99 -12.47 -11.60
C GLU A 691 -33.53 -11.13 -12.19
N ASP A 692 -34.19 -10.02 -11.84
CA ASP A 692 -33.83 -8.66 -12.26
C ASP A 692 -32.69 -8.04 -11.44
N GLY A 693 -32.10 -8.77 -10.49
CA GLY A 693 -30.98 -8.34 -9.64
C GLY A 693 -31.33 -8.05 -8.18
N LEU A 694 -30.37 -7.44 -7.48
CA LEU A 694 -30.46 -7.06 -6.07
C LEU A 694 -31.12 -5.69 -5.91
N ARG A 695 -32.13 -5.62 -5.05
CA ARG A 695 -32.91 -4.41 -4.77
C ARG A 695 -32.90 -4.08 -3.29
N VAL A 696 -32.83 -2.79 -2.97
CA VAL A 696 -33.01 -2.28 -1.61
C VAL A 696 -34.16 -1.27 -1.60
N TRP A 697 -35.09 -1.48 -0.68
CA TRP A 697 -36.26 -0.64 -0.45
C TRP A 697 -36.16 0.04 0.91
N GLU A 698 -36.52 1.32 0.96
CA GLU A 698 -36.77 2.04 2.21
C GLU A 698 -38.24 1.93 2.63
N LEU A 699 -38.44 1.56 3.89
CA LEU A 699 -39.74 1.42 4.53
C LEU A 699 -40.06 2.68 5.34
N ASN A 700 -41.12 3.37 4.96
CA ASN A 700 -41.67 4.47 5.75
C ASN A 700 -42.87 3.99 6.58
N PHE A 701 -42.71 4.01 7.90
CA PHE A 701 -43.75 3.68 8.86
C PHE A 701 -44.45 4.96 9.33
N SER A 702 -45.76 5.10 9.07
CA SER A 702 -46.53 6.16 9.74
C SER A 702 -46.99 5.67 11.12
N THR A 703 -47.04 6.59 12.08
CA THR A 703 -47.28 6.29 13.50
C THR A 703 -48.71 5.84 13.83
N SER A 704 -49.63 5.78 12.85
CA SER A 704 -51.03 5.40 13.09
C SER A 704 -51.47 4.06 12.48
N ASP A 705 -50.89 3.59 11.37
CA ASP A 705 -51.48 2.43 10.62
C ASP A 705 -50.47 1.44 9.98
N GLY A 706 -49.19 1.44 10.37
CA GLY A 706 -48.20 0.49 9.83
C GLY A 706 -47.48 0.96 8.56
N VAL A 707 -46.83 0.04 7.83
CA VAL A 707 -46.09 0.32 6.56
C VAL A 707 -47.03 1.03 5.59
N THR A 708 -46.79 2.30 5.28
CA THR A 708 -47.74 3.09 4.48
C THR A 708 -47.23 3.35 3.05
N THR A 709 -45.91 3.35 2.81
CA THR A 709 -45.32 3.63 1.49
C THR A 709 -43.87 3.14 1.39
N ILE A 710 -43.51 2.53 0.25
CA ILE A 710 -42.12 2.32 -0.18
C ILE A 710 -41.72 3.53 -1.04
N THR A 711 -40.66 4.24 -0.65
CA THR A 711 -40.33 5.55 -1.25
C THR A 711 -39.16 5.51 -2.22
N ASN A 712 -38.21 4.60 -2.05
CA ASN A 712 -37.00 4.56 -2.84
C ASN A 712 -36.65 3.11 -3.22
N GLN A 713 -36.39 2.87 -4.51
CA GLN A 713 -35.95 1.58 -5.03
C GLN A 713 -34.60 1.80 -5.72
N GLU A 714 -33.54 1.31 -5.10
CA GLU A 714 -32.22 1.24 -5.72
C GLU A 714 -31.99 -0.15 -6.28
N VAL A 715 -31.53 -0.21 -7.54
CA VAL A 715 -31.19 -1.46 -8.23
C VAL A 715 -29.68 -1.47 -8.41
N PHE A 716 -29.01 -2.45 -7.78
CA PHE A 716 -27.57 -2.63 -7.93
C PHE A 716 -27.28 -3.58 -9.10
N GLY A 717 -26.19 -3.33 -9.84
CA GLY A 717 -25.87 -4.02 -11.09
C GLY A 717 -25.86 -5.55 -10.97
N LEU A 718 -26.83 -6.18 -11.67
CA LEU A 718 -27.23 -7.60 -11.76
C LEU A 718 -26.30 -8.66 -11.13
N PRO A 719 -26.53 -9.02 -9.85
CA PRO A 719 -26.24 -10.36 -9.35
C PRO A 719 -27.44 -11.30 -9.61
N GLU A 720 -27.19 -12.43 -10.28
CA GLU A 720 -28.04 -13.62 -10.22
C GLU A 720 -27.71 -14.39 -8.91
N GLY A 721 -28.70 -14.79 -8.11
CA GLY A 721 -28.53 -15.83 -7.08
C GLY A 721 -28.99 -15.54 -5.63
N ALA A 722 -28.82 -16.58 -4.80
CA ALA A 722 -29.85 -17.08 -3.88
C ALA A 722 -29.87 -16.57 -2.41
N SER A 723 -29.00 -15.64 -2.01
CA SER A 723 -28.98 -15.14 -0.62
C SER A 723 -28.46 -13.71 -0.51
N VAL A 724 -29.12 -12.92 0.33
CA VAL A 724 -28.72 -11.56 0.73
C VAL A 724 -28.81 -11.39 2.24
N THR A 725 -27.88 -10.65 2.85
CA THR A 725 -27.92 -10.29 4.27
C THR A 725 -27.28 -8.93 4.52
N PHE A 726 -27.82 -8.16 5.45
CA PHE A 726 -27.19 -6.93 5.96
C PHE A 726 -26.10 -7.25 6.98
N SER A 727 -25.12 -6.36 7.10
CA SER A 727 -24.21 -6.33 8.25
C SER A 727 -24.96 -5.91 9.53
N PRO A 728 -24.46 -6.26 10.73
CA PRO A 728 -25.11 -5.93 12.00
C PRO A 728 -25.28 -4.43 12.28
N ASP A 729 -24.47 -3.58 11.64
CA ASP A 729 -24.58 -2.11 11.71
C ASP A 729 -25.46 -1.53 10.58
N GLY A 730 -25.92 -2.36 9.64
CA GLY A 730 -26.73 -1.97 8.48
C GLY A 730 -25.99 -1.18 7.41
N THR A 731 -24.67 -1.01 7.51
CA THR A 731 -23.90 -0.19 6.54
C THR A 731 -23.53 -0.95 5.29
N GLN A 732 -23.43 -2.29 5.36
CA GLN A 732 -23.02 -3.16 4.27
C GLN A 732 -24.09 -4.20 3.95
N LEU A 733 -24.07 -4.66 2.71
CA LEU A 733 -24.96 -5.69 2.18
C LEU A 733 -24.14 -6.76 1.48
N ALA A 734 -24.19 -8.00 1.97
CA ALA A 734 -23.57 -9.13 1.30
C ALA A 734 -24.59 -9.86 0.44
N ALA A 735 -24.23 -10.16 -0.81
CA ALA A 735 -25.07 -10.88 -1.76
C ALA A 735 -24.25 -11.89 -2.57
N ILE A 736 -24.88 -12.99 -2.95
CA ILE A 736 -24.27 -14.02 -3.80
C ILE A 736 -24.36 -13.60 -5.26
N SER A 737 -23.26 -13.73 -5.99
CA SER A 737 -23.19 -13.51 -7.44
C SER A 737 -22.86 -14.83 -8.12
N GLY A 738 -23.82 -15.40 -8.84
CA GLY A 738 -23.67 -16.63 -9.61
C GLY A 738 -24.16 -16.43 -11.03
N SER A 739 -23.27 -16.05 -11.96
CA SER A 739 -23.56 -16.22 -13.39
C SER A 739 -22.79 -17.44 -13.92
N SER A 740 -23.37 -18.11 -14.92
CA SER A 740 -22.74 -19.24 -15.63
C SER A 740 -21.37 -18.89 -16.27
N THR A 741 -21.01 -17.61 -16.33
CA THR A 741 -19.77 -17.10 -16.93
C THR A 741 -18.84 -16.37 -15.94
N ALA A 742 -19.30 -15.96 -14.76
CA ALA A 742 -18.57 -15.10 -13.83
C ALA A 742 -18.50 -15.63 -12.38
N GLY A 743 -18.28 -16.94 -12.20
CA GLY A 743 -17.78 -17.53 -10.94
C GLY A 743 -18.72 -17.50 -9.71
N ASN A 744 -18.58 -18.47 -8.81
CA ASN A 744 -19.34 -18.52 -7.56
C ASN A 744 -18.71 -17.56 -6.54
N THR A 745 -19.18 -16.32 -6.53
CA THR A 745 -18.59 -15.24 -5.72
C THR A 745 -19.61 -14.62 -4.77
N ILE A 746 -19.13 -13.96 -3.72
CA ILE A 746 -19.95 -13.18 -2.79
C ILE A 746 -19.50 -11.74 -2.90
N LYS A 747 -20.42 -10.82 -3.13
CA LYS A 747 -20.14 -9.40 -3.24
C LYS A 747 -20.68 -8.66 -2.03
N LEU A 748 -19.86 -7.77 -1.47
CA LEU A 748 -20.25 -6.80 -0.46
C LEU A 748 -20.45 -5.46 -1.12
N TRP A 749 -21.56 -4.82 -0.75
CA TRP A 749 -21.98 -3.52 -1.24
C TRP A 749 -22.13 -2.57 -0.07
N ASP A 750 -21.86 -1.30 -0.29
CA ASP A 750 -22.29 -0.24 0.61
C ASP A 750 -23.81 -0.13 0.47
N ALA A 751 -24.52 -0.34 1.58
CA ALA A 751 -25.97 -0.45 1.59
C ALA A 751 -26.70 0.88 1.33
N THR A 752 -25.97 2.00 1.29
CA THR A 752 -26.51 3.35 1.09
C THR A 752 -26.18 3.90 -0.29
N THR A 753 -24.98 3.64 -0.78
CA THR A 753 -24.48 4.20 -2.05
C THR A 753 -24.54 3.21 -3.21
N GLY A 754 -24.73 1.92 -2.93
CA GLY A 754 -24.72 0.88 -3.96
C GLY A 754 -23.35 0.62 -4.58
N ARG A 755 -22.29 1.12 -3.96
CA ARG A 755 -20.92 0.88 -4.42
C ARG A 755 -20.48 -0.52 -3.98
N GLU A 756 -19.92 -1.30 -4.92
CA GLU A 756 -19.25 -2.55 -4.58
C GLU A 756 -18.02 -2.26 -3.70
N LEU A 757 -18.00 -2.83 -2.50
CA LEU A 757 -16.93 -2.69 -1.51
C LEU A 757 -15.88 -3.78 -1.65
N LEU A 758 -16.31 -5.04 -1.81
CA LEU A 758 -15.44 -6.21 -1.82
C LEU A 758 -16.08 -7.35 -2.61
N THR A 759 -15.30 -8.04 -3.45
CA THR A 759 -15.70 -9.31 -4.05
C THR A 759 -14.89 -10.45 -3.42
N LEU A 760 -15.58 -11.39 -2.80
CA LEU A 760 -15.05 -12.61 -2.19
C LEU A 760 -15.19 -13.76 -3.20
N ALA A 761 -14.07 -14.21 -3.75
CA ALA A 761 -14.01 -15.34 -4.67
C ALA A 761 -13.26 -16.52 -4.02
N GLY A 762 -13.73 -17.74 -4.31
CA GLY A 762 -13.00 -18.95 -3.88
C GLY A 762 -13.80 -20.25 -4.00
N HIS A 763 -15.13 -20.20 -3.89
CA HIS A 763 -15.95 -21.40 -4.04
C HIS A 763 -15.93 -21.95 -5.47
N THR A 764 -15.80 -23.27 -5.60
CA THR A 764 -15.81 -23.95 -6.92
C THR A 764 -17.21 -24.40 -7.33
N GLY A 765 -18.16 -24.37 -6.39
CA GLY A 765 -19.58 -24.67 -6.58
C GLY A 765 -20.47 -23.50 -6.13
N TRP A 766 -21.75 -23.55 -6.49
CA TRP A 766 -22.72 -22.49 -6.18
C TRP A 766 -22.81 -22.24 -4.67
N VAL A 767 -22.79 -20.97 -4.24
CA VAL A 767 -22.90 -20.58 -2.82
C VAL A 767 -24.38 -20.63 -2.39
N MET A 768 -24.69 -21.36 -1.32
CA MET A 768 -26.07 -21.63 -0.87
C MET A 768 -26.53 -20.75 0.29
N GLY A 769 -25.63 -20.33 1.16
CA GLY A 769 -25.98 -19.51 2.31
C GLY A 769 -24.81 -18.67 2.78
N ILE A 770 -25.11 -17.47 3.25
CA ILE A 770 -24.17 -16.51 3.84
C ILE A 770 -24.71 -15.95 5.14
N ALA A 771 -23.84 -15.64 6.10
CA ALA A 771 -24.20 -14.96 7.35
C ALA A 771 -23.05 -14.10 7.87
N PHE A 772 -23.34 -12.90 8.39
CA PHE A 772 -22.35 -12.07 9.07
C PHE A 772 -22.13 -12.55 10.50
N SER A 773 -20.91 -12.42 11.01
CA SER A 773 -20.70 -12.50 12.45
C SER A 773 -21.35 -11.29 13.15
N PRO A 774 -21.79 -11.42 14.41
CA PRO A 774 -22.44 -10.33 15.15
C PRO A 774 -21.61 -9.06 15.30
N ASP A 775 -20.28 -9.17 15.24
CA ASP A 775 -19.34 -8.05 15.27
C ASP A 775 -19.13 -7.37 13.90
N GLY A 776 -19.72 -7.90 12.82
CA GLY A 776 -19.57 -7.41 11.45
C GLY A 776 -18.19 -7.64 10.82
N LYS A 777 -17.26 -8.30 11.52
CA LYS A 777 -15.86 -8.45 11.04
C LYS A 777 -15.63 -9.69 10.19
N ARG A 778 -16.53 -10.67 10.25
CA ARG A 778 -16.45 -11.92 9.51
C ARG A 778 -17.74 -12.18 8.74
N LEU A 779 -17.60 -12.95 7.68
CA LEU A 779 -18.72 -13.53 6.94
C LEU A 779 -18.51 -15.04 6.89
N ILE A 780 -19.55 -15.85 6.97
CA ILE A 780 -19.47 -17.27 6.63
C ILE A 780 -20.26 -17.53 5.35
N SER A 781 -19.77 -18.43 4.51
CA SER A 781 -20.47 -18.94 3.36
C SER A 781 -20.48 -20.46 3.31
N THR A 782 -21.48 -21.01 2.64
CA THR A 782 -21.66 -22.46 2.41
C THR A 782 -21.90 -22.70 0.93
N SER A 783 -21.45 -23.84 0.39
CA SER A 783 -21.49 -24.10 -1.04
C SER A 783 -21.78 -25.55 -1.40
N LEU A 784 -22.28 -25.72 -2.62
CA LEU A 784 -22.42 -27.01 -3.30
C LEU A 784 -21.07 -27.70 -3.60
N ASP A 785 -19.93 -27.03 -3.40
CA ASP A 785 -18.61 -27.68 -3.42
C ASP A 785 -18.29 -28.52 -2.18
N GLY A 786 -19.22 -28.59 -1.22
CA GLY A 786 -19.05 -29.36 0.01
C GLY A 786 -18.26 -28.62 1.09
N THR A 787 -17.97 -27.34 0.88
CA THR A 787 -17.21 -26.53 1.83
C THR A 787 -18.06 -25.44 2.49
N ALA A 788 -17.73 -25.14 3.75
CA ALA A 788 -18.09 -23.88 4.39
C ALA A 788 -16.82 -23.04 4.57
N ARG A 789 -16.89 -21.73 4.32
CA ARG A 789 -15.75 -20.81 4.43
C ARG A 789 -16.08 -19.67 5.36
N VAL A 790 -15.18 -19.37 6.27
CA VAL A 790 -15.22 -18.13 7.04
C VAL A 790 -14.30 -17.14 6.36
N TRP A 791 -14.78 -15.94 6.09
CA TRP A 791 -14.10 -14.82 5.48
C TRP A 791 -13.82 -13.75 6.53
N SER A 792 -12.64 -13.14 6.43
CA SER A 792 -12.34 -11.91 7.15
C SER A 792 -12.73 -10.72 6.27
N LEU A 793 -13.55 -9.82 6.82
CA LEU A 793 -13.92 -8.56 6.16
C LEU A 793 -12.94 -7.43 6.51
N THR A 794 -11.94 -7.75 7.32
CA THR A 794 -10.75 -6.95 7.59
C THR A 794 -9.52 -7.75 7.12
N PRO A 795 -8.83 -7.37 6.02
CA PRO A 795 -7.54 -7.96 5.65
C PRO A 795 -6.49 -7.57 6.71
N GLY A 796 -5.50 -8.35 7.16
CA GLY A 796 -4.98 -9.69 6.86
C GLY A 796 -3.63 -9.86 7.62
N ASN A 797 -3.10 -11.09 7.75
CA ASN A 797 -1.78 -11.53 8.30
C ASN A 797 -1.24 -10.96 9.64
N GLU A 798 -1.98 -10.07 10.26
CA GLU A 798 -1.78 -9.65 11.64
C GLU A 798 -2.43 -10.72 12.51
N THR A 799 -1.66 -11.31 13.43
CA THR A 799 -2.27 -12.13 14.50
C THR A 799 -3.18 -11.25 15.35
N VAL A 800 -2.77 -10.00 15.52
CA VAL A 800 -3.44 -8.96 16.31
C VAL A 800 -3.27 -7.61 15.63
N THR A 801 -4.39 -6.92 15.44
CA THR A 801 -4.47 -5.51 15.04
C THR A 801 -5.04 -4.70 16.20
N VAL A 802 -4.34 -3.66 16.62
CA VAL A 802 -4.87 -2.71 17.61
C VAL A 802 -4.77 -1.29 17.09
N ALA A 803 -5.82 -0.51 17.34
CA ALA A 803 -5.86 0.91 17.01
C ALA A 803 -5.52 1.73 18.25
N SER A 804 -4.48 2.54 18.17
CA SER A 804 -4.19 3.60 19.13
C SER A 804 -4.52 4.97 18.51
N PRO A 805 -4.88 5.97 19.33
CA PRO A 805 -5.07 7.34 18.85
C PRO A 805 -3.83 7.84 18.10
N ALA A 806 -4.01 8.26 16.84
CA ALA A 806 -2.92 8.71 15.99
C ALA A 806 -2.14 9.87 16.65
N ALA A 807 -0.81 9.75 16.66
CA ALA A 807 0.11 10.67 17.32
C ALA A 807 0.89 11.50 16.29
N VAL A 808 1.15 12.78 16.57
CA VAL A 808 1.83 13.70 15.63
C VAL A 808 3.30 13.33 15.46
N TYR A 809 3.96 12.86 16.51
CA TYR A 809 5.38 12.53 16.54
C TYR A 809 5.67 11.03 16.47
N GLY A 810 4.61 10.22 16.29
CA GLY A 810 4.66 8.81 15.92
C GLY A 810 4.33 7.83 17.05
N VAL A 811 3.78 6.68 16.67
CA VAL A 811 3.42 5.61 17.60
C VAL A 811 4.64 4.74 17.91
N ARG A 812 5.06 4.64 19.18
CA ARG A 812 6.08 3.71 19.71
C ARG A 812 5.41 2.46 20.27
N VAL A 813 6.13 1.35 20.21
CA VAL A 813 5.67 0.03 20.68
C VAL A 813 6.74 -0.64 21.52
N ALA A 814 6.33 -1.33 22.58
CA ALA A 814 7.23 -2.10 23.44
C ALA A 814 6.54 -3.36 23.95
N TYR A 815 7.22 -4.51 23.91
CA TYR A 815 6.74 -5.73 24.56
C TYR A 815 7.04 -5.72 26.06
N ASN A 816 6.11 -6.25 26.85
CA ASN A 816 6.40 -6.69 28.20
C ASN A 816 7.41 -7.85 28.13
N PRO A 817 8.44 -7.92 28.99
CA PRO A 817 9.41 -9.03 29.01
C PRO A 817 8.79 -10.44 29.07
N ASN A 818 7.57 -10.58 29.59
CA ASN A 818 6.84 -11.85 29.59
C ASN A 818 6.23 -12.24 28.22
N GLY A 819 6.26 -11.36 27.23
CA GLY A 819 5.73 -11.54 25.88
C GLY A 819 4.21 -11.67 25.77
N GLN A 820 3.46 -11.55 26.87
CA GLN A 820 2.00 -11.69 26.89
C GLN A 820 1.27 -10.39 26.57
N GLU A 821 1.97 -9.26 26.68
CA GLU A 821 1.41 -7.93 26.52
C GLU A 821 2.38 -7.05 25.73
N PHE A 822 1.84 -6.10 24.98
CA PHE A 822 2.63 -5.00 24.41
C PHE A 822 1.94 -3.67 24.68
N ALA A 823 2.71 -2.59 24.71
CA ALA A 823 2.21 -1.25 24.92
C ALA A 823 2.29 -0.43 23.64
N THR A 824 1.32 0.47 23.46
CA THR A 824 1.33 1.54 22.46
C THR A 824 1.14 2.87 23.17
N ASN A 825 1.74 3.93 22.63
CA ASN A 825 1.37 5.31 22.98
C ASN A 825 0.24 5.84 22.07
N GLY A 826 -0.40 6.92 22.51
CA GLY A 826 -1.47 7.62 21.80
C GLY A 826 -1.26 9.12 21.76
N GLY A 827 -1.72 9.75 20.67
CA GLY A 827 -1.68 11.21 20.45
C GLY A 827 -2.50 12.02 21.45
N ASP A 828 -3.43 11.40 22.14
CA ASP A 828 -4.33 11.99 23.14
C ASP A 828 -3.75 11.98 24.58
N GLY A 829 -2.46 11.68 24.72
CA GLY A 829 -1.79 11.57 26.02
C GLY A 829 -2.02 10.22 26.71
N THR A 830 -2.58 9.24 26.00
CA THR A 830 -2.79 7.90 26.54
C THR A 830 -1.64 6.95 26.22
N ALA A 831 -1.40 5.99 27.10
CA ALA A 831 -0.62 4.79 26.80
C ALA A 831 -1.47 3.57 27.13
N THR A 832 -1.59 2.63 26.20
CA THR A 832 -2.46 1.45 26.35
C THR A 832 -1.62 0.18 26.30
N LEU A 833 -1.89 -0.73 27.25
CA LEU A 833 -1.35 -2.07 27.31
C LEU A 833 -2.37 -3.04 26.71
N TRP A 834 -1.93 -3.79 25.72
CA TRP A 834 -2.74 -4.73 24.95
C TRP A 834 -2.31 -6.15 25.24
N ASN A 835 -3.26 -7.07 25.20
CA ASN A 835 -2.95 -8.49 25.16
C ASN A 835 -2.32 -8.82 23.78
N ALA A 836 -1.15 -9.46 23.79
CA ALA A 836 -0.39 -9.76 22.57
C ALA A 836 -1.02 -10.86 21.69
N GLU A 837 -1.91 -11.68 22.24
CA GLU A 837 -2.59 -12.77 21.55
C GLU A 837 -3.98 -12.36 21.03
N THR A 838 -4.73 -11.56 21.80
CA THR A 838 -6.11 -11.21 21.46
C THR A 838 -6.28 -9.80 20.90
N GLY A 839 -5.34 -8.89 21.18
CA GLY A 839 -5.48 -7.47 20.85
C GLY A 839 -6.47 -6.71 21.73
N GLU A 840 -6.96 -7.31 22.80
CA GLU A 840 -7.85 -6.61 23.71
C GLU A 840 -7.07 -5.64 24.61
N PRO A 841 -7.58 -4.41 24.84
CA PRO A 841 -6.95 -3.47 25.75
C PRO A 841 -7.13 -3.96 27.18
N ARG A 842 -6.02 -4.15 27.90
CA ARG A 842 -6.03 -4.53 29.31
C ARG A 842 -6.06 -3.32 30.22
N LEU A 843 -5.27 -2.28 29.90
CA LEU A 843 -5.11 -1.11 30.75
C LEU A 843 -4.75 0.12 29.93
N SER A 844 -5.45 1.24 30.17
CA SER A 844 -5.16 2.54 29.55
C SER A 844 -4.76 3.55 30.62
N LEU A 845 -3.62 4.20 30.41
CA LEU A 845 -2.98 5.16 31.31
C LEU A 845 -3.17 6.57 30.73
N THR A 846 -3.77 7.48 31.49
CA THR A 846 -4.29 8.76 30.95
C THR A 846 -3.91 9.99 31.79
N GLU A 847 -2.77 9.98 32.50
CA GLU A 847 -2.37 11.11 33.36
C GLU A 847 -1.54 12.18 32.64
N HIS A 848 -1.08 11.94 31.41
CA HIS A 848 -0.35 12.94 30.66
C HIS A 848 -1.30 13.98 30.06
N ASP A 849 -0.92 15.25 30.12
CA ASP A 849 -1.72 16.36 29.59
C ASP A 849 -1.57 16.50 28.05
N LEU A 850 -0.51 15.94 27.49
CA LEU A 850 -0.15 15.98 26.07
C LEU A 850 0.32 14.60 25.58
N GLU A 851 0.45 14.46 24.26
CA GLU A 851 0.87 13.24 23.55
C GLU A 851 2.04 12.51 24.23
N VAL A 852 1.89 11.18 24.36
CA VAL A 852 2.94 10.29 24.84
C VAL A 852 3.83 9.92 23.65
N LEU A 853 5.13 10.16 23.77
CA LEU A 853 6.13 9.96 22.71
C LEU A 853 6.87 8.64 22.81
N SER A 854 7.05 8.09 24.01
CA SER A 854 7.76 6.82 24.22
C SER A 854 7.20 6.03 25.40
N VAL A 855 7.39 4.71 25.33
CA VAL A 855 6.90 3.72 26.27
C VAL A 855 7.99 2.67 26.51
N ALA A 856 8.21 2.27 27.76
CA ALA A 856 9.21 1.26 28.10
C ALA A 856 8.80 0.43 29.31
N PHE A 857 9.13 -0.87 29.31
CA PHE A 857 8.96 -1.77 30.45
C PHE A 857 10.26 -1.91 31.24
N SER A 858 10.15 -2.08 32.56
CA SER A 858 11.27 -2.57 33.36
C SER A 858 11.62 -4.02 33.00
N PRO A 859 12.87 -4.47 33.17
CA PRO A 859 13.29 -5.83 32.82
C PRO A 859 12.52 -6.94 33.54
N ASP A 860 11.98 -6.67 34.73
CA ASP A 860 11.13 -7.59 35.48
C ASP A 860 9.64 -7.52 35.11
N GLY A 861 9.27 -6.62 34.20
CA GLY A 861 7.89 -6.38 33.74
C GLY A 861 6.97 -5.71 34.78
N THR A 862 7.46 -5.42 35.99
CA THR A 862 6.62 -4.92 37.09
C THR A 862 6.34 -3.42 37.01
N ARG A 863 7.18 -2.68 36.28
CA ARG A 863 7.03 -1.24 36.06
C ARG A 863 6.95 -0.93 34.57
N PHE A 864 6.23 0.14 34.27
CA PHE A 864 6.09 0.70 32.94
C PHE A 864 6.38 2.20 33.00
N ALA A 865 7.04 2.76 32.00
CA ALA A 865 7.34 4.19 31.93
C ALA A 865 6.77 4.81 30.65
N THR A 866 6.24 6.03 30.76
CA THR A 866 5.69 6.83 29.66
C THR A 866 6.37 8.20 29.64
N GLY A 867 6.79 8.65 28.46
CA GLY A 867 7.41 9.97 28.25
C GLY A 867 6.56 10.79 27.31
N SER A 868 6.34 12.06 27.63
CA SER A 868 5.37 12.91 26.92
C SER A 868 5.97 14.24 26.47
N ILE A 869 5.28 14.87 25.51
CA ILE A 869 5.48 16.27 25.11
C ILE A 869 5.35 17.22 26.30
N ASP A 870 4.61 16.84 27.36
CA ASP A 870 4.47 17.62 28.60
C ASP A 870 5.77 17.77 29.42
N SER A 871 6.90 17.26 28.90
CA SER A 871 8.23 17.31 29.50
C SER A 871 8.39 16.45 30.77
N THR A 872 7.44 15.54 31.01
CA THR A 872 7.49 14.60 32.14
C THR A 872 7.65 13.17 31.68
N THR A 873 8.18 12.35 32.59
CA THR A 873 8.14 10.88 32.49
C THR A 873 7.41 10.33 33.69
N ILE A 874 6.40 9.49 33.47
CA ILE A 874 5.65 8.86 34.55
C ILE A 874 6.01 7.37 34.60
N VAL A 875 6.28 6.88 35.81
CA VAL A 875 6.50 5.45 36.09
C VAL A 875 5.28 4.89 36.79
N TRP A 876 4.82 3.75 36.29
CA TRP A 876 3.58 3.08 36.65
C TRP A 876 3.86 1.68 37.19
N ASP A 877 2.99 1.20 38.07
CA ASP A 877 2.88 -0.21 38.36
C ASP A 877 2.18 -0.90 37.19
N THR A 878 2.84 -1.86 36.57
CA THR A 878 2.30 -2.53 35.39
C THR A 878 1.01 -3.28 35.74
N ALA A 879 0.90 -3.91 36.90
CA ALA A 879 -0.25 -4.77 37.21
C ALA A 879 -1.52 -3.97 37.54
N SER A 880 -1.41 -2.89 38.32
CA SER A 880 -2.54 -2.09 38.77
C SER A 880 -2.78 -0.82 37.97
N GLY A 881 -1.82 -0.40 37.13
CA GLY A 881 -1.85 0.89 36.42
C GLY A 881 -1.70 2.10 37.35
N GLN A 882 -1.20 1.90 38.57
CA GLN A 882 -1.05 2.99 39.53
C GLN A 882 0.20 3.79 39.23
N LYS A 883 0.08 5.12 39.26
CA LYS A 883 1.22 6.02 39.18
C LYS A 883 2.11 5.86 40.40
N LEU A 884 3.35 5.42 40.19
CA LEU A 884 4.36 5.25 41.24
C LEU A 884 5.17 6.54 41.45
N LEU A 885 5.53 7.20 40.35
CA LEU A 885 6.55 8.25 40.33
C LEU A 885 6.36 9.14 39.09
N THR A 886 6.58 10.44 39.23
CA THR A 886 6.73 11.40 38.12
C THR A 886 8.12 12.00 38.15
N LEU A 887 8.87 11.86 37.05
CA LEU A 887 10.16 12.48 36.80
C LEU A 887 9.94 13.78 36.04
N SER A 888 10.39 14.89 36.63
CA SER A 888 10.29 16.23 36.04
C SER A 888 11.67 16.89 36.05
N GLY A 889 12.05 17.49 34.93
CA GLY A 889 13.34 18.19 34.81
C GLY A 889 13.89 18.37 33.40
N HIS A 890 13.21 17.85 32.37
CA HIS A 890 13.43 18.28 30.99
C HIS A 890 12.72 19.61 30.73
N GLU A 891 13.27 20.43 29.83
CA GLU A 891 12.68 21.73 29.44
C GLU A 891 11.78 21.63 28.20
N ALA A 892 11.78 20.48 27.54
CA ALA A 892 10.93 20.15 26.40
C ALA A 892 10.52 18.66 26.46
N GLY A 893 9.72 18.22 25.48
CA GLY A 893 9.17 16.86 25.44
C GLY A 893 10.21 15.75 25.57
N VAL A 894 9.86 14.69 26.30
CA VAL A 894 10.70 13.50 26.48
C VAL A 894 10.46 12.54 25.33
N ARG A 895 11.44 12.39 24.44
CA ARG A 895 11.31 11.66 23.19
C ARG A 895 11.53 10.16 23.31
N ASP A 896 12.40 9.74 24.22
CA ASP A 896 12.69 8.31 24.40
C ASP A 896 13.10 7.94 25.83
N ILE A 897 12.85 6.68 26.20
CA ILE A 897 13.03 6.15 27.56
C ILE A 897 13.61 4.74 27.51
N ALA A 898 14.60 4.47 28.36
CA ALA A 898 15.11 3.12 28.58
C ALA A 898 15.35 2.82 30.06
N PHE A 899 15.01 1.61 30.51
CA PHE A 899 15.41 1.09 31.82
C PHE A 899 16.79 0.45 31.76
N SER A 900 17.55 0.54 32.86
CA SER A 900 18.76 -0.29 33.01
C SER A 900 18.39 -1.77 33.14
N PRO A 901 19.28 -2.71 32.78
CA PRO A 901 19.02 -4.15 32.86
C PRO A 901 18.70 -4.67 34.27
N ASP A 902 19.12 -3.95 35.32
CA ASP A 902 18.79 -4.25 36.71
C ASP A 902 17.53 -3.52 37.22
N GLY A 903 16.88 -2.72 36.36
CA GLY A 903 15.66 -1.96 36.65
C GLY A 903 15.85 -0.75 37.58
N LYS A 904 17.07 -0.46 38.04
CA LYS A 904 17.33 0.57 39.06
C LYS A 904 17.47 1.97 38.50
N LEU A 905 17.78 2.10 37.21
CA LEU A 905 17.94 3.37 36.53
C LEU A 905 16.95 3.51 35.38
N ILE A 906 16.58 4.75 35.09
CA ILE A 906 15.88 5.15 33.86
C ILE A 906 16.75 6.18 33.15
N ALA A 907 16.95 6.03 31.85
CA ALA A 907 17.49 7.06 30.98
C ALA A 907 16.36 7.70 30.17
N THR A 908 16.39 9.02 30.03
CA THR A 908 15.43 9.79 29.23
C THR A 908 16.18 10.68 28.24
N GLY A 909 15.75 10.70 26.98
CA GLY A 909 16.22 11.62 25.94
C GLY A 909 15.18 12.70 25.66
N GLY A 910 15.57 13.97 25.63
CA GLY A 910 14.66 15.10 25.47
C GLY A 910 14.87 15.90 24.17
N PHE A 911 13.79 16.57 23.75
CA PHE A 911 13.84 17.64 22.73
C PHE A 911 14.55 18.90 23.23
N ASP A 912 15.01 18.94 24.47
CA ASP A 912 15.92 19.96 24.98
C ASP A 912 17.39 19.68 24.62
N GLY A 913 17.66 18.57 23.92
CA GLY A 913 19.00 18.14 23.55
C GLY A 913 19.79 17.52 24.71
N ILE A 914 19.11 17.19 25.81
CA ILE A 914 19.71 16.64 27.02
C ILE A 914 19.28 15.18 27.16
N ALA A 915 20.21 14.33 27.61
CA ALA A 915 19.87 13.02 28.17
C ALA A 915 20.02 13.05 29.69
N LYS A 916 19.07 12.46 30.42
CA LYS A 916 19.11 12.41 31.89
C LYS A 916 19.05 10.96 32.36
N VAL A 917 19.75 10.66 33.45
CA VAL A 917 19.72 9.35 34.11
C VAL A 917 19.17 9.52 35.52
N TRP A 918 18.15 8.74 35.85
CA TRP A 918 17.38 8.85 37.08
C TRP A 918 17.45 7.55 37.87
N ASP A 919 17.35 7.67 39.20
CA ASP A 919 17.11 6.55 40.08
C ASP A 919 15.61 6.16 40.04
N THR A 920 15.31 4.93 39.66
CA THR A 920 13.95 4.44 39.40
C THR A 920 13.09 4.33 40.67
N GLU A 921 13.70 4.23 41.85
CA GLU A 921 12.99 4.10 43.13
C GLU A 921 12.70 5.46 43.78
N THR A 922 13.66 6.37 43.72
CA THR A 922 13.59 7.67 44.40
C THR A 922 13.21 8.82 43.48
N GLY A 923 13.31 8.63 42.16
CA GLY A 923 13.10 9.68 41.16
C GLY A 923 14.20 10.74 41.09
N LYS A 924 15.35 10.49 41.74
CA LYS A 924 16.44 11.47 41.80
C LYS A 924 17.26 11.45 40.51
N LEU A 925 17.60 12.63 40.01
CA LEU A 925 18.55 12.80 38.93
C LEU A 925 19.95 12.39 39.39
N ILE A 926 20.58 11.49 38.63
CA ILE A 926 21.95 10.99 38.86
C ILE A 926 22.92 11.70 37.93
N HIS A 927 22.62 11.73 36.63
CA HIS A 927 23.45 12.36 35.61
C HIS A 927 22.61 13.22 34.67
N GLU A 928 23.20 14.34 34.26
CA GLU A 928 22.69 15.21 33.21
C GLU A 928 23.75 15.29 32.11
N ILE A 929 23.37 14.93 30.89
CA ILE A 929 24.27 14.76 29.74
C ILE A 929 23.88 15.82 28.69
N THR A 930 24.76 16.79 28.47
CA THR A 930 24.48 18.00 27.67
C THR A 930 25.43 18.20 26.49
N GLU A 931 26.20 17.19 26.06
CA GLU A 931 27.21 17.39 25.01
C GLU A 931 26.66 17.31 23.57
N HIS A 932 25.44 16.79 23.38
CA HIS A 932 24.81 16.79 22.05
C HIS A 932 24.49 18.22 21.59
N GLN A 933 24.58 18.45 20.28
CA GLN A 933 24.29 19.77 19.67
C GLN A 933 22.90 19.82 19.01
N GLY A 934 22.14 18.73 19.14
CA GLY A 934 20.80 18.55 18.61
C GLY A 934 19.89 17.84 19.63
N LEU A 935 18.67 17.53 19.21
CA LEU A 935 17.68 16.82 20.03
C LEU A 935 18.19 15.40 20.31
N VAL A 936 18.03 14.90 21.54
CA VAL A 936 18.33 13.49 21.85
C VAL A 936 17.07 12.67 21.58
N LEU A 937 17.11 11.88 20.50
CA LEU A 937 15.95 11.15 19.99
C LEU A 937 15.90 9.69 20.43
N GLY A 938 17.03 9.08 20.79
CA GLY A 938 17.10 7.68 21.22
C GLY A 938 18.04 7.47 22.41
N VAL A 939 17.68 6.58 23.32
CA VAL A 939 18.50 6.19 24.48
C VAL A 939 18.45 4.68 24.71
N ALA A 940 19.59 4.04 24.95
CA ALA A 940 19.64 2.60 25.21
C ALA A 940 20.74 2.20 26.20
N PHE A 941 20.41 1.41 27.21
CA PHE A 941 21.43 0.80 28.07
C PHE A 941 22.02 -0.45 27.42
N SER A 942 23.33 -0.62 27.61
CA SER A 942 24.01 -1.90 27.34
C SER A 942 23.44 -3.00 28.25
N PRO A 943 23.38 -4.28 27.79
CA PRO A 943 22.81 -5.39 28.58
C PRO A 943 23.51 -5.68 29.90
N ASP A 944 24.79 -5.29 30.05
CA ASP A 944 25.52 -5.39 31.32
C ASP A 944 25.32 -4.18 32.25
N GLY A 945 24.59 -3.15 31.78
CA GLY A 945 24.28 -1.92 32.50
C GLY A 945 25.45 -0.96 32.68
N THR A 946 26.60 -1.22 32.06
CA THR A 946 27.82 -0.43 32.29
C THR A 946 27.88 0.83 31.42
N HIS A 947 27.29 0.76 30.22
CA HIS A 947 27.28 1.81 29.21
C HIS A 947 25.84 2.23 28.84
N LEU A 948 25.67 3.52 28.53
CA LEU A 948 24.45 4.13 27.97
C LEU A 948 24.79 4.68 26.58
N ALA A 949 23.99 4.36 25.57
CA ALA A 949 24.07 4.95 24.25
C ALA A 949 23.00 6.04 24.10
N THR A 950 23.36 7.15 23.45
CA THR A 950 22.44 8.24 23.10
C THR A 950 22.56 8.53 21.60
N ALA A 951 21.44 8.78 20.94
CA ALA A 951 21.33 9.11 19.52
C ALA A 951 20.67 10.49 19.33
N SER A 952 21.16 11.28 18.38
CA SER A 952 20.81 12.71 18.26
C SER A 952 20.58 13.16 16.82
N THR A 953 19.85 14.28 16.67
CA THR A 953 19.71 14.99 15.38
C THR A 953 21.02 15.63 14.90
N ASP A 954 22.08 15.64 15.71
CA ASP A 954 23.42 16.08 15.29
C ASP A 954 24.20 15.03 14.46
N ALA A 955 23.51 13.98 13.99
CA ALA A 955 24.05 12.85 13.24
C ALA A 955 25.07 11.99 14.01
N THR A 956 25.19 12.15 15.33
CA THR A 956 26.11 11.36 16.15
C THR A 956 25.38 10.50 17.18
N ALA A 957 25.94 9.32 17.43
CA ALA A 957 25.62 8.54 18.62
C ALA A 957 26.79 8.61 19.61
N LYS A 958 26.50 8.73 20.90
CA LYS A 958 27.52 8.87 21.96
C LYS A 958 27.34 7.77 23.00
N ILE A 959 28.45 7.19 23.43
CA ILE A 959 28.48 6.13 24.44
C ILE A 959 29.04 6.67 25.75
N TRP A 960 28.31 6.46 26.84
CA TRP A 960 28.56 7.03 28.16
C TRP A 960 28.76 5.93 29.18
N ASN A 961 29.70 6.13 30.10
CA ASN A 961 29.83 5.25 31.24
C ASN A 961 28.77 5.59 32.30
N VAL A 962 27.84 4.67 32.57
CA VAL A 962 26.67 4.90 33.44
C VAL A 962 27.07 5.29 34.86
N LYS A 963 28.17 4.71 35.38
CA LYS A 963 28.62 4.98 36.75
C LYS A 963 29.21 6.37 36.92
N THR A 964 29.92 6.86 35.90
CA THR A 964 30.69 8.12 36.00
C THR A 964 30.04 9.29 35.26
N GLY A 965 29.08 9.04 34.38
CA GLY A 965 28.46 10.05 33.50
C GLY A 965 29.40 10.59 32.42
N LYS A 966 30.56 9.95 32.20
CA LYS A 966 31.57 10.43 31.25
C LYS A 966 31.41 9.79 29.88
N LEU A 967 31.65 10.59 28.84
CA LEU A 967 31.75 10.12 27.46
C LEU A 967 32.91 9.12 27.32
N VAL A 968 32.63 7.98 26.69
CA VAL A 968 33.60 6.94 26.35
C VAL A 968 34.11 7.16 24.92
N PHE A 969 33.20 7.21 23.94
CA PHE A 969 33.49 7.55 22.54
C PHE A 969 32.25 8.04 21.80
N THR A 970 32.46 8.65 20.63
CA THR A 970 31.40 9.12 19.70
C THR A 970 31.46 8.30 18.42
N LEU A 971 30.29 7.92 17.91
CA LEU A 971 30.10 7.22 16.65
C LEU A 971 29.70 8.25 15.58
N THR A 972 30.52 8.36 14.54
CA THR A 972 30.35 9.32 13.43
C THR A 972 30.46 8.57 12.11
N ALA A 973 29.33 8.36 11.43
CA ALA A 973 29.30 7.81 10.06
C ALA A 973 28.01 8.08 9.29
N HIS A 974 26.94 8.51 9.97
CA HIS A 974 25.66 8.86 9.37
C HIS A 974 25.66 10.31 8.87
N ASN A 975 24.86 10.59 7.85
CA ASN A 975 24.80 11.91 7.20
C ASN A 975 23.59 12.74 7.63
N ASP A 976 22.70 12.17 8.45
CA ASP A 976 21.52 12.82 8.99
C ASP A 976 21.28 12.40 10.45
N GLY A 977 20.30 13.00 11.11
CA GLY A 977 19.92 12.72 12.49
C GLY A 977 19.59 11.25 12.74
N LEU A 978 19.77 10.81 13.98
CA LEU A 978 19.58 9.43 14.42
C LEU A 978 18.32 9.28 15.26
N PRO A 979 17.17 8.83 14.69
CA PRO A 979 15.92 8.77 15.43
C PRO A 979 15.85 7.64 16.46
N ASP A 980 16.72 6.63 16.35
CA ASP A 980 16.69 5.47 17.25
C ASP A 980 18.05 4.73 17.35
N ILE A 981 18.24 4.00 18.45
CA ILE A 981 19.46 3.27 18.79
C ILE A 981 19.16 2.05 19.66
N ALA A 982 19.80 0.91 19.36
CA ALA A 982 19.57 -0.33 20.11
C ALA A 982 20.86 -1.13 20.32
N TYR A 983 21.02 -1.72 21.51
CA TYR A 983 22.04 -2.75 21.74
C TYR A 983 21.50 -4.13 21.35
N SER A 984 22.40 -4.97 20.83
CA SER A 984 22.15 -6.41 20.74
C SER A 984 22.03 -7.05 22.14
N PRO A 985 21.29 -8.15 22.30
CA PRO A 985 21.06 -8.78 23.60
C PRO A 985 22.32 -9.24 24.33
N ASP A 986 23.38 -9.59 23.61
CA ASP A 986 24.68 -9.97 24.19
C ASP A 986 25.60 -8.76 24.47
N GLY A 987 25.20 -7.57 24.02
CA GLY A 987 25.92 -6.32 24.19
C GLY A 987 27.13 -6.15 23.27
N ALA A 988 27.38 -7.08 22.34
CA ALA A 988 28.55 -7.04 21.46
C ALA A 988 28.36 -6.04 20.31
N LEU A 989 27.12 -5.84 19.87
CA LEU A 989 26.74 -4.98 18.77
C LEU A 989 25.81 -3.85 19.20
N LEU A 990 25.87 -2.75 18.45
CA LEU A 990 24.96 -1.62 18.54
C LEU A 990 24.41 -1.31 17.15
N ALA A 991 23.13 -0.99 17.02
CA ALA A 991 22.51 -0.56 15.78
C ALA A 991 22.04 0.89 15.91
N THR A 992 22.25 1.68 14.85
CA THR A 992 21.70 3.04 14.73
C THR A 992 20.92 3.16 13.43
N GLY A 993 19.71 3.69 13.50
CA GLY A 993 18.91 4.10 12.34
C GLY A 993 19.06 5.59 12.08
N SER A 994 19.07 6.01 10.81
CA SER A 994 19.33 7.39 10.39
C SER A 994 18.26 7.96 9.47
N GLY A 995 18.13 9.28 9.47
CA GLY A 995 17.36 10.06 8.51
C GLY A 995 17.82 9.90 7.07
N ASP A 996 19.07 9.45 6.85
CA ASP A 996 19.60 9.16 5.50
C ASP A 996 19.05 7.85 4.88
N GLY A 997 18.17 7.14 5.59
CA GLY A 997 17.58 5.88 5.13
C GLY A 997 18.48 4.66 5.32
N THR A 998 19.61 4.80 6.01
CA THR A 998 20.52 3.68 6.31
C THR A 998 20.52 3.31 7.79
N ALA A 999 20.75 2.03 8.07
CA ALA A 999 21.07 1.57 9.42
C ALA A 999 22.52 1.09 9.47
N ILE A 1000 23.22 1.36 10.57
CA ILE A 1000 24.61 0.93 10.76
C ILE A 1000 24.71 0.03 11.98
N ILE A 1001 25.40 -1.10 11.80
CA ILE A 1001 25.80 -2.00 12.88
C ILE A 1001 27.24 -1.68 13.28
N TRP A 1002 27.45 -1.49 14.57
CA TRP A 1002 28.71 -1.12 15.20
C TRP A 1002 29.18 -2.20 16.15
N ASP A 1003 30.49 -2.31 16.31
CA ASP A 1003 31.07 -3.01 17.45
C ASP A 1003 30.89 -2.12 18.70
N ALA A 1004 30.13 -2.62 19.67
CA ALA A 1004 29.74 -1.85 20.84
C ALA A 1004 30.89 -1.53 21.80
N LEU A 1005 31.99 -2.29 21.73
CA LEU A 1005 33.15 -2.12 22.61
C LEU A 1005 34.14 -1.08 22.08
N THR A 1006 34.38 -1.12 20.77
CA THR A 1006 35.40 -0.29 20.09
C THR A 1006 34.80 0.93 19.41
N GLY A 1007 33.50 0.91 19.11
CA GLY A 1007 32.82 1.92 18.30
C GLY A 1007 33.16 1.83 16.81
N SER A 1008 33.71 0.71 16.35
CA SER A 1008 34.05 0.51 14.95
C SER A 1008 32.79 0.20 14.13
N LYS A 1009 32.64 0.84 12.97
CA LYS A 1009 31.59 0.49 12.00
C LYS A 1009 31.84 -0.91 11.43
N LEU A 1010 30.84 -1.80 11.49
CA LEU A 1010 30.92 -3.17 10.98
C LEU A 1010 30.19 -3.33 9.64
N LEU A 1011 28.92 -2.92 9.59
CA LEU A 1011 28.05 -3.08 8.42
C LEU A 1011 27.17 -1.85 8.24
N THR A 1012 26.91 -1.46 6.99
CA THR A 1012 25.89 -0.47 6.61
C THR A 1012 24.79 -1.20 5.86
N LEU A 1013 23.57 -1.12 6.37
CA LEU A 1013 22.36 -1.71 5.81
C LEU A 1013 21.67 -0.65 4.94
N ILE A 1014 21.58 -0.93 3.64
CA ILE A 1014 21.03 -0.03 2.64
C ILE A 1014 19.81 -0.72 2.02
N GLY A 1015 18.68 -0.01 1.95
CA GLY A 1015 17.49 -0.52 1.27
C GLY A 1015 16.18 0.21 1.56
N HIS A 1016 16.12 1.05 2.60
CA HIS A 1016 14.98 1.97 2.78
C HIS A 1016 15.11 3.18 1.85
N SER A 1017 13.97 3.67 1.34
CA SER A 1017 13.93 4.85 0.45
C SER A 1017 13.64 6.16 1.19
N SER A 1018 13.46 6.09 2.52
CA SER A 1018 13.22 7.24 3.40
C SER A 1018 13.75 6.98 4.81
N GLN A 1019 13.62 7.97 5.71
CA GLN A 1019 14.18 7.99 7.06
C GLN A 1019 13.85 6.74 7.89
N ILE A 1020 14.82 6.17 8.59
CA ILE A 1020 14.60 5.08 9.55
C ILE A 1020 14.22 5.68 10.90
N GLN A 1021 13.01 5.37 11.38
CA GLN A 1021 12.42 5.91 12.60
C GLN A 1021 12.59 5.01 13.83
N SER A 1022 12.84 3.71 13.63
CA SER A 1022 13.05 2.76 14.72
C SER A 1022 13.92 1.57 14.33
N VAL A 1023 14.67 1.04 15.30
CA VAL A 1023 15.53 -0.15 15.14
C VAL A 1023 15.41 -1.08 16.36
N ALA A 1024 15.34 -2.40 16.14
CA ALA A 1024 15.27 -3.38 17.23
C ALA A 1024 15.97 -4.70 16.87
N PHE A 1025 16.77 -5.25 17.80
CA PHE A 1025 17.34 -6.59 17.65
C PHE A 1025 16.35 -7.68 18.06
N SER A 1026 16.40 -8.84 17.41
CA SER A 1026 15.72 -10.04 17.92
C SER A 1026 16.35 -10.51 19.24
N PRO A 1027 15.61 -11.23 20.10
CA PRO A 1027 16.13 -11.69 21.40
C PRO A 1027 17.36 -12.60 21.32
N ASP A 1028 17.56 -13.26 20.19
CA ASP A 1028 18.75 -14.08 19.91
C ASP A 1028 19.91 -13.32 19.25
N GLY A 1029 19.71 -12.03 18.95
CA GLY A 1029 20.68 -11.13 18.31
C GLY A 1029 20.96 -11.43 16.83
N ARG A 1030 20.23 -12.36 16.20
CA ARG A 1030 20.49 -12.79 14.82
C ARG A 1030 19.87 -11.85 13.79
N LEU A 1031 18.76 -11.22 14.15
CA LEU A 1031 17.98 -10.35 13.27
C LEU A 1031 17.98 -8.92 13.79
N LEU A 1032 17.88 -7.97 12.87
CA LEU A 1032 17.57 -6.57 13.15
C LEU A 1032 16.29 -6.21 12.40
N ALA A 1033 15.34 -5.57 13.05
CA ALA A 1033 14.18 -4.95 12.42
C ALA A 1033 14.42 -3.44 12.33
N THR A 1034 14.03 -2.84 11.21
CA THR A 1034 14.04 -1.39 10.97
C THR A 1034 12.67 -0.94 10.50
N GLY A 1035 12.18 0.19 11.01
CA GLY A 1035 10.94 0.82 10.57
C GLY A 1035 11.21 2.18 9.92
N SER A 1036 10.61 2.46 8.76
CA SER A 1036 10.91 3.66 7.97
C SER A 1036 9.68 4.48 7.56
N GLU A 1037 9.92 5.76 7.27
CA GLU A 1037 8.97 6.67 6.61
C GLU A 1037 8.65 6.29 5.16
N ASP A 1038 9.31 5.26 4.59
CA ASP A 1038 8.93 4.67 3.30
C ASP A 1038 7.71 3.74 3.37
N ASN A 1039 7.04 3.72 4.54
CA ASN A 1039 5.89 2.88 4.87
C ASN A 1039 6.23 1.38 4.96
N THR A 1040 7.49 1.01 5.14
CA THR A 1040 7.90 -0.39 5.30
C THR A 1040 8.66 -0.63 6.60
N ALA A 1041 8.52 -1.85 7.12
CA ALA A 1041 9.44 -2.42 8.09
C ALA A 1041 10.30 -3.48 7.38
N LYS A 1042 11.61 -3.48 7.61
CA LYS A 1042 12.53 -4.47 7.04
C LYS A 1042 13.18 -5.28 8.14
N VAL A 1043 13.40 -6.57 7.90
CA VAL A 1043 14.15 -7.47 8.77
C VAL A 1043 15.44 -7.88 8.07
N TRP A 1044 16.56 -7.78 8.79
CA TRP A 1044 17.91 -7.97 8.28
C TRP A 1044 18.64 -9.07 9.04
N ASP A 1045 19.48 -9.83 8.34
CA ASP A 1045 20.44 -10.73 8.97
C ASP A 1045 21.64 -9.93 9.47
N VAL A 1046 21.87 -9.94 10.78
CA VAL A 1046 22.91 -9.12 11.45
C VAL A 1046 24.32 -9.50 11.01
N LYS A 1047 24.55 -10.75 10.60
CA LYS A 1047 25.88 -11.26 10.28
C LYS A 1047 26.30 -10.94 8.84
N THR A 1048 25.35 -11.01 7.91
CA THR A 1048 25.58 -10.85 6.48
C THR A 1048 25.20 -9.46 5.98
N GLY A 1049 24.32 -8.75 6.71
CA GLY A 1049 23.73 -7.49 6.30
C GLY A 1049 22.69 -7.62 5.19
N GLN A 1050 22.25 -8.84 4.86
CA GLN A 1050 21.23 -9.07 3.84
C GLN A 1050 19.83 -8.83 4.40
N GLU A 1051 18.98 -8.21 3.59
CA GLU A 1051 17.54 -8.13 3.85
C GLU A 1051 16.91 -9.52 3.78
N ILE A 1052 16.16 -9.90 4.81
CA ILE A 1052 15.43 -11.17 4.91
C ILE A 1052 13.96 -10.98 4.55
N LEU A 1053 13.37 -9.85 4.92
CA LEU A 1053 11.94 -9.62 4.75
C LEU A 1053 11.62 -8.14 4.67
N THR A 1054 10.72 -7.77 3.76
CA THR A 1054 10.02 -6.47 3.76
C THR A 1054 8.57 -6.68 4.15
N LEU A 1055 8.12 -5.97 5.17
CA LEU A 1055 6.74 -5.93 5.65
C LEU A 1055 6.14 -4.56 5.31
N PRO A 1056 5.03 -4.49 4.55
CA PRO A 1056 4.34 -3.23 4.31
C PRO A 1056 3.64 -2.77 5.60
N GLY A 1057 3.94 -1.55 6.05
CA GLY A 1057 3.12 -0.84 7.02
C GLY A 1057 1.89 -0.30 6.29
N SER A 1058 0.77 -0.99 6.37
CA SER A 1058 -0.42 -0.55 5.63
C SER A 1058 -0.80 0.87 6.03
N LEU A 1059 -0.84 1.75 5.04
CA LEU A 1059 -1.36 3.12 5.04
C LEU A 1059 -0.51 4.22 5.72
N GLY A 1060 0.73 3.97 6.14
CA GLY A 1060 1.59 5.08 6.59
C GLY A 1060 2.97 4.70 7.14
N ALA A 1061 3.77 5.74 7.44
CA ALA A 1061 5.14 5.64 7.91
C ALA A 1061 5.26 4.68 9.11
N VAL A 1062 6.20 3.74 9.07
CA VAL A 1062 6.46 2.86 10.22
C VAL A 1062 7.24 3.65 11.25
N ARG A 1063 6.65 3.80 12.44
CA ARG A 1063 7.20 4.62 13.53
C ARG A 1063 7.83 3.78 14.63
N GLY A 1064 7.44 2.52 14.81
CA GLY A 1064 8.01 1.67 15.85
C GLY A 1064 8.05 0.19 15.44
N VAL A 1065 9.09 -0.51 15.89
CA VAL A 1065 9.25 -1.96 15.68
C VAL A 1065 9.74 -2.62 16.97
N ALA A 1066 9.19 -3.78 17.35
CA ALA A 1066 9.69 -4.55 18.48
C ALA A 1066 9.46 -6.05 18.33
N PHE A 1067 10.47 -6.87 18.60
CA PHE A 1067 10.35 -8.33 18.60
C PHE A 1067 9.73 -8.84 19.90
N SER A 1068 8.95 -9.91 19.80
CA SER A 1068 8.48 -10.65 20.98
C SER A 1068 9.67 -11.30 21.71
N PRO A 1069 9.77 -11.14 23.05
CA PRO A 1069 10.91 -11.63 23.82
C PRO A 1069 10.87 -13.13 24.12
N THR A 1070 9.71 -13.77 24.10
CA THR A 1070 9.51 -15.14 24.64
C THR A 1070 9.56 -16.25 23.61
N ASP A 1071 9.46 -15.93 22.33
CA ASP A 1071 9.36 -16.89 21.24
C ASP A 1071 10.58 -16.86 20.31
N GLY A 1072 11.69 -16.28 20.79
CA GLY A 1072 12.92 -16.10 20.02
C GLY A 1072 12.80 -15.05 18.91
N GLY A 1073 11.84 -14.11 19.00
CA GLY A 1073 11.57 -13.13 17.95
C GLY A 1073 10.72 -13.71 16.82
N GLY A 1074 9.86 -14.69 17.14
CA GLY A 1074 8.91 -15.28 16.20
C GLY A 1074 7.78 -14.34 15.82
N HIS A 1075 7.49 -13.33 16.65
CA HIS A 1075 6.55 -12.25 16.35
C HIS A 1075 7.26 -10.89 16.37
N LEU A 1076 6.80 -9.99 15.50
CA LEU A 1076 7.26 -8.61 15.39
C LEU A 1076 6.05 -7.68 15.41
N VAL A 1077 5.98 -6.79 16.41
CA VAL A 1077 4.99 -5.72 16.40
C VAL A 1077 5.55 -4.53 15.62
N VAL A 1078 4.71 -3.96 14.75
CA VAL A 1078 5.02 -2.82 13.90
C VAL A 1078 3.93 -1.78 14.09
N SER A 1079 4.28 -0.56 14.49
CA SER A 1079 3.35 0.56 14.57
C SER A 1079 3.54 1.52 13.40
N SER A 1080 2.41 1.93 12.81
CA SER A 1080 2.36 2.80 11.65
C SER A 1080 1.70 4.14 11.99
N GLY A 1081 1.97 5.16 11.16
CA GLY A 1081 1.42 6.51 11.29
C GLY A 1081 -0.09 6.63 11.08
N ASP A 1082 -0.74 5.54 10.66
CA ASP A 1082 -2.20 5.39 10.61
C ASP A 1082 -2.83 5.15 12.00
N GLY A 1083 -2.01 5.08 13.07
CA GLY A 1083 -2.47 4.79 14.42
C GLY A 1083 -2.71 3.30 14.67
N ILE A 1084 -2.25 2.42 13.77
CA ILE A 1084 -2.46 0.98 13.89
C ILE A 1084 -1.14 0.30 14.25
N ALA A 1085 -1.17 -0.52 15.30
CA ALA A 1085 -0.11 -1.45 15.63
C ALA A 1085 -0.50 -2.88 15.24
N ARG A 1086 0.44 -3.55 14.57
CA ARG A 1086 0.25 -4.78 13.82
C ARG A 1086 1.24 -5.83 14.31
N VAL A 1087 0.77 -7.01 14.69
CA VAL A 1087 1.64 -8.11 15.11
C VAL A 1087 1.84 -9.11 13.96
N PHE A 1088 3.03 -9.09 13.38
CA PHE A 1088 3.45 -9.96 12.28
C PHE A 1088 4.12 -11.23 12.78
N LEU A 1089 3.84 -12.34 12.10
CA LEU A 1089 4.43 -13.65 12.35
C LEU A 1089 5.66 -13.88 11.47
N LEU A 1090 6.84 -14.05 12.05
CA LEU A 1090 8.11 -14.23 11.33
C LEU A 1090 8.56 -15.69 11.20
N ARG A 1091 7.94 -16.62 11.93
CA ARG A 1091 8.28 -18.04 11.84
C ARG A 1091 7.75 -18.65 10.55
N ILE A 1092 8.68 -19.05 9.68
CA ILE A 1092 8.38 -19.61 8.36
C ILE A 1092 7.44 -20.82 8.45
N GLU A 1093 7.61 -21.73 9.41
CA GLU A 1093 6.72 -22.90 9.51
C GLU A 1093 5.29 -22.53 9.86
N GLU A 1094 5.11 -21.59 10.78
CA GLU A 1094 3.79 -21.09 11.16
C GLU A 1094 3.15 -20.30 10.00
N LEU A 1095 3.95 -19.52 9.26
CA LEU A 1095 3.50 -18.79 8.08
C LEU A 1095 3.07 -19.73 6.94
N LEU A 1096 3.81 -20.82 6.73
CA LEU A 1096 3.46 -21.85 5.75
C LEU A 1096 2.18 -22.58 6.16
N ASN A 1097 2.02 -22.95 7.43
CA ASN A 1097 0.79 -23.58 7.93
C ASN A 1097 -0.41 -22.63 7.78
N LEU A 1098 -0.22 -21.34 8.07
CA LEU A 1098 -1.23 -20.31 7.88
C LEU A 1098 -1.58 -20.15 6.40
N ALA A 1099 -0.59 -20.07 5.50
CA ALA A 1099 -0.84 -20.02 4.06
C ALA A 1099 -1.60 -21.27 3.57
N GLN A 1100 -1.22 -22.46 4.03
CA GLN A 1100 -1.90 -23.71 3.68
C GLN A 1100 -3.36 -23.74 4.17
N SER A 1101 -3.65 -23.23 5.37
CA SER A 1101 -5.02 -23.17 5.89
C SER A 1101 -5.94 -22.20 5.12
N ARG A 1102 -5.35 -21.31 4.32
CA ARG A 1102 -6.04 -20.27 3.54
C ARG A 1102 -6.32 -20.70 2.09
N VAL A 1103 -5.78 -21.86 1.70
CA VAL A 1103 -5.93 -22.45 0.37
C VAL A 1103 -6.97 -23.57 0.42
N THR A 1104 -7.82 -23.64 -0.60
CA THR A 1104 -8.96 -24.55 -0.69
C THR A 1104 -8.91 -25.47 -1.91
N ARG A 1105 -8.02 -25.17 -2.86
CA ARG A 1105 -7.78 -25.96 -4.06
C ARG A 1105 -6.29 -26.08 -4.37
N SER A 1106 -5.94 -27.02 -5.24
CA SER A 1106 -4.60 -27.08 -5.85
C SER A 1106 -4.53 -26.23 -7.13
N LEU A 1107 -3.31 -25.96 -7.61
CA LEU A 1107 -3.11 -25.37 -8.94
C LEU A 1107 -3.69 -26.30 -10.01
N THR A 1108 -4.46 -25.73 -10.94
CA THR A 1108 -5.01 -26.45 -12.09
C THR A 1108 -3.91 -26.79 -13.10
N THR A 1109 -4.15 -27.77 -13.98
CA THR A 1109 -3.19 -28.14 -15.04
C THR A 1109 -2.80 -26.95 -15.92
N ALA A 1110 -3.76 -26.08 -16.25
CA ALA A 1110 -3.50 -24.87 -17.05
C ALA A 1110 -2.64 -23.86 -16.28
N GLU A 1111 -2.86 -23.68 -14.97
CA GLU A 1111 -2.03 -22.83 -14.13
C GLU A 1111 -0.61 -23.40 -13.98
N CYS A 1112 -0.46 -24.71 -13.82
CA CYS A 1112 0.86 -25.36 -13.78
C CYS A 1112 1.62 -25.21 -15.10
N GLN A 1113 0.95 -25.34 -16.25
CA GLN A 1113 1.59 -25.10 -17.54
C GLN A 1113 2.00 -23.63 -17.70
N LYS A 1114 1.16 -22.70 -17.24
CA LYS A 1114 1.40 -21.25 -17.36
C LYS A 1114 2.52 -20.75 -16.44
N TYR A 1115 2.52 -21.15 -15.17
CA TYR A 1115 3.40 -20.58 -14.14
C TYR A 1115 4.57 -21.48 -13.73
N LEU A 1116 4.43 -22.80 -13.87
CA LEU A 1116 5.47 -23.77 -13.53
C LEU A 1116 6.15 -24.37 -14.77
N HIS A 1117 5.61 -24.14 -15.96
CA HIS A 1117 6.09 -24.72 -17.22
C HIS A 1117 6.23 -26.26 -17.18
N VAL A 1118 5.30 -26.94 -16.49
CA VAL A 1118 5.25 -28.41 -16.36
C VAL A 1118 3.95 -28.99 -16.89
N GLU A 1119 4.01 -30.17 -17.51
CA GLU A 1119 2.83 -30.89 -18.02
C GLU A 1119 2.00 -31.54 -16.91
N GLN A 1120 2.63 -31.90 -15.78
CA GLN A 1120 1.97 -32.46 -14.59
C GLN A 1120 2.26 -31.58 -13.38
N CYS A 1121 1.20 -31.17 -12.68
CA CYS A 1121 1.35 -30.39 -11.45
C CYS A 1121 2.09 -31.21 -10.38
N PRO A 1122 3.07 -30.62 -9.67
CA PRO A 1122 3.66 -31.26 -8.50
C PRO A 1122 2.58 -31.49 -7.44
N SER A 1123 2.64 -32.63 -6.74
CA SER A 1123 1.82 -32.88 -5.56
C SER A 1123 2.12 -31.84 -4.50
N GLN A 1124 1.09 -31.16 -3.97
CA GLN A 1124 1.27 -30.17 -2.91
C GLN A 1124 1.93 -30.81 -1.67
N PRO A 1125 2.83 -30.07 -0.98
CA PRO A 1125 3.47 -30.52 0.25
C PRO A 1125 2.51 -30.59 1.44
#